data_AF-A0A1G2CX32-F1
#
_entry.id   AF-A0A1G2CX32-F1
#
_cell.length_a   1.000
_cell.length_b   1.000
_cell.length_c   1.000
_cell.angle_alpha   90.00
_cell.angle_beta   90.00
_cell.angle_gamma   90.00
#
_symmetry.space_group_name_H-M   'P 1'
#
loop_
_entity.id
_entity.type
_entity.pdbx_description
1 polymer ?
#
loop_
_entity_poly.entity_id
_entity_poly.type
_entity_poly.pdbx_seq_one_letter_code
_entity_poly.pdbx_strand_id
1 'polypeptide(L)'
;MHIFFKSLVVGALSLSIPFFVSAEEIQPIVPVSQILTDTNEMKPIVLATVNLQNATSTQEGHTFTISFDLTNRVGVQPGVKYSVVLIKETAVGQTIVDEHVYDETINLGENSSVHKVVNYAPPTNIVGEYLLFISSENTSGFPFGQATLGKVILKRSDAAQNPIVIDTVSCYLTVEGEKDQPHYAPRQGVDISIVEKLQSNCIVENTSNVPTTATPSFVTRTRSNFGEIVSTQGGDMNAVIFAPNEKKTIVTSLPISLTPQSYNVNLKYGATSNEISYHYVIQGAGGTIQNILLDKDAYVKGETANISFMWSPSADGFPYSRQGASTQLTSPSFAISLVDETGNSCANSFNQPLLSDDILVQAKIAIISSCIHPRANVTLADAKLGVLAQMSFETATTPSPSIPQKETNTKNILAVMLVILLSVIFAFLIYRNKKVHSLPVGPLVLLFVIGFMFTHAEIARADTFYTGFTGTTLVNVSLNKTSYAPGEPMTITGSITVAGCANSGDWYLLKYGVDLAVGPFTGAYLISQRIAGGSTIFSSATVPAPLLAGSHRVNFLTTTGWVVSKSYFLPFTVNTPSCTGATPCGTPGSCFAKSGCNNVCGSTAVNDCAGTCGGGAVDYNGAVAGCGFPACTGATPCGTPGSCFAKSGCDNVCGSTAVNDCAGTCGGRATDYNGAVAGCGGPLSITANPVAPITLPTTTFTSTYSLTNGTSANTNCRLLDNASNPLTGYTPCSGSIAYNTPASPGAYGYNVQAFKSLTGEIKTSAFTVTVNGAGCSATTIENCALPATATGGNAGSCNSGYVGSCNFSCMNRVWSSNSNSCTLIPAPIVTATINGAATASIGSGAPFTLAMTSSGVGGGTCSWSRSSVANNLGGDFGFAAIPTANGGPQQFNTNNVFSGWRGPTKVTWIFKCDNGFGLSTSRSVELTIAAPVPAITINPINNLLFGDVPLNNTRIRTFTITNTGDIGSWLIGTVTTGNPRFVCTERCTYDLGAGEVQTVTVIFTPGVVGPISASVLFNGNPSPTLISSGNGIAPVIIVPASVDFGNVPIIRTKDLSFVIKNIGTVDLGLTTFWGYNAPYTCISMATCAQNGINLAPNVVNTVTLRFSPTAAIVYPTQIGTLSGQPLYAIPISGTGVQPVFNVKEQ
;
A
#
# COMPACT_ATOMS: atom_id res chain seq x y z
N MET A 1 11.04 38.58 62.62
CA MET A 1 10.94 37.62 61.50
C MET A 1 9.56 36.94 61.48
N HIS A 2 8.46 37.70 61.32
CA HIS A 2 7.08 37.15 61.39
C HIS A 2 6.23 37.39 60.14
N ILE A 3 6.77 38.07 59.12
CA ILE A 3 6.09 38.25 57.81
C ILE A 3 6.53 37.16 56.81
N PHE A 4 7.74 36.60 56.95
CA PHE A 4 8.23 35.50 56.12
C PHE A 4 7.53 34.14 56.36
N PHE A 5 6.79 33.98 57.47
CA PHE A 5 6.12 32.73 57.80
C PHE A 5 4.68 32.61 57.26
N LYS A 6 4.11 33.66 56.65
CA LYS A 6 2.75 33.60 56.06
C LYS A 6 2.72 33.21 54.58
N SER A 7 3.80 33.41 53.82
CA SER A 7 3.84 33.00 52.39
C SER A 7 4.17 31.52 52.17
N LEU A 8 4.62 30.78 53.20
CA LEU A 8 4.95 29.36 53.08
C LEU A 8 3.77 28.42 53.45
N VAL A 9 2.72 28.94 54.10
CA VAL A 9 1.60 28.13 54.63
C VAL A 9 0.47 27.93 53.60
N VAL A 10 0.48 28.66 52.49
CA VAL A 10 -0.49 28.48 51.39
C VAL A 10 0.02 27.48 50.32
N GLY A 11 1.33 27.16 50.31
CA GLY A 11 1.96 26.33 49.28
C GLY A 11 2.13 24.84 49.59
N ALA A 12 1.66 24.34 50.74
CA ALA A 12 2.03 23.02 51.26
C ALA A 12 0.88 22.15 51.80
N LEU A 13 -0.38 22.47 51.49
CA LEU A 13 -1.56 21.76 52.03
C LEU A 13 -2.58 21.29 50.98
N SER A 14 -2.14 21.01 49.74
CA SER A 14 -3.01 20.64 48.61
C SER A 14 -2.53 19.46 47.75
N LEU A 15 -1.60 18.63 48.25
CA LEU A 15 -1.09 17.44 47.55
C LEU A 15 -1.21 16.18 48.41
N SER A 16 -2.45 15.71 48.56
CA SER A 16 -2.77 14.39 49.14
C SER A 16 -4.10 13.83 48.61
N ILE A 17 -4.25 13.74 47.29
CA ILE A 17 -5.27 12.94 46.60
C ILE A 17 -4.60 12.30 45.36
N PRO A 18 -4.66 10.97 45.15
CA PRO A 18 -4.15 10.35 43.95
C PRO A 18 -5.19 10.46 42.82
N PHE A 19 -5.13 11.56 42.06
CA PHE A 19 -5.80 11.62 40.76
C PHE A 19 -4.90 10.99 39.69
N PHE A 20 -5.35 9.89 39.09
CA PHE A 20 -4.83 9.45 37.82
C PHE A 20 -5.24 10.46 36.75
N VAL A 21 -4.27 11.22 36.25
CA VAL A 21 -4.39 12.00 35.02
C VAL A 21 -3.31 11.49 34.07
N SER A 22 -3.71 11.13 32.85
CA SER A 22 -2.81 10.73 31.78
C SER A 22 -1.76 11.80 31.53
N ALA A 23 -0.48 11.43 31.50
CA ALA A 23 0.58 12.33 31.10
C ALA A 23 0.43 12.67 29.61
N GLU A 24 -0.01 13.88 29.33
CA GLU A 24 0.03 14.46 27.99
C GLU A 24 1.50 14.75 27.62
N GLU A 25 1.88 14.40 26.40
CA GLU A 25 3.27 14.36 25.96
C GLU A 25 3.86 15.78 25.86
N ILE A 26 4.78 16.14 26.76
CA ILE A 26 5.55 17.38 26.63
C ILE A 26 6.60 17.18 25.53
N GLN A 27 6.19 17.49 24.30
CA GLN A 27 7.03 17.56 23.12
C GLN A 27 8.26 18.45 23.37
N PRO A 28 9.50 18.00 23.06
CA PRO A 28 10.69 18.81 23.27
C PRO A 28 10.73 20.01 22.33
N ILE A 29 11.13 21.18 22.85
CA ILE A 29 11.22 22.42 22.06
C ILE A 29 12.39 22.32 21.07
N VAL A 30 12.06 22.01 19.81
CA VAL A 30 13.01 22.04 18.68
C VAL A 30 13.21 23.49 18.21
N PRO A 31 14.45 23.93 17.87
CA PRO A 31 14.69 25.27 17.32
C PRO A 31 13.92 25.52 16.02
N VAL A 32 13.34 26.72 15.87
CA VAL A 32 12.46 27.08 14.76
C VAL A 32 13.23 27.32 13.45
N SER A 33 13.56 26.23 12.75
CA SER A 33 13.83 26.21 11.31
C SER A 33 13.62 24.81 10.77
N GLN A 34 12.78 24.66 9.73
CA GLN A 34 12.24 23.40 9.19
C GLN A 34 11.08 22.75 9.99
N ILE A 35 10.01 23.52 10.21
CA ILE A 35 8.66 22.93 10.25
C ILE A 35 8.25 22.67 8.80
N LEU A 36 8.52 21.46 8.31
CA LEU A 36 7.81 20.91 7.15
C LEU A 36 6.50 20.32 7.67
N THR A 37 5.39 21.02 7.42
CA THR A 37 4.06 20.47 7.69
C THR A 37 3.82 19.24 6.82
N ASP A 38 3.61 18.09 7.47
CA ASP A 38 3.25 16.81 6.85
C ASP A 38 1.88 16.92 6.14
N THR A 39 1.90 17.27 4.85
CA THR A 39 0.68 17.51 4.06
C THR A 39 0.10 16.22 3.51
N ASN A 40 -0.83 15.62 4.25
CA ASN A 40 -1.77 14.58 3.77
C ASN A 40 -1.12 13.40 3.03
N GLU A 41 -0.01 12.84 3.53
CA GLU A 41 0.34 11.47 3.16
C GLU A 41 -0.73 10.51 3.72
N MET A 42 -1.38 9.72 2.84
CA MET A 42 -2.24 8.63 3.27
C MET A 42 -1.39 7.55 3.94
N LYS A 43 -1.30 7.56 5.26
CA LYS A 43 -0.50 6.60 6.02
C LYS A 43 -1.06 5.16 5.82
N PRO A 44 -0.21 4.12 5.71
CA PRO A 44 -0.66 2.74 5.70
C PRO A 44 -1.10 2.34 7.11
N ILE A 45 -1.95 1.32 7.19
CA ILE A 45 -2.42 0.81 8.49
C ILE A 45 -1.46 -0.28 8.95
N VAL A 46 -0.84 -0.09 10.11
CA VAL A 46 -0.01 -1.10 10.77
C VAL A 46 -0.94 -2.13 11.42
N LEU A 47 -0.68 -3.41 11.17
CA LEU A 47 -1.53 -4.54 11.54
C LEU A 47 -0.85 -5.47 12.55
N ALA A 48 0.47 -5.53 12.55
CA ALA A 48 1.24 -6.18 13.59
C ALA A 48 2.60 -5.51 13.73
N THR A 49 3.14 -5.57 14.94
CA THR A 49 4.47 -5.03 15.29
C THR A 49 5.40 -6.13 15.79
N VAL A 50 5.13 -7.37 15.37
CA VAL A 50 5.91 -8.55 15.73
C VAL A 50 7.22 -8.53 14.95
N ASN A 51 8.34 -8.72 15.63
CA ASN A 51 9.67 -8.76 15.02
C ASN A 51 10.43 -10.04 15.40
N LEU A 52 11.28 -10.49 14.48
CA LEU A 52 12.28 -11.52 14.69
C LEU A 52 13.64 -10.82 14.72
N GLN A 53 14.04 -10.32 15.89
CA GLN A 53 15.29 -9.58 16.07
C GLN A 53 16.43 -10.49 16.54
N ASN A 54 17.68 -10.02 16.42
CA ASN A 54 18.90 -10.75 16.83
C ASN A 54 19.01 -12.17 16.23
N ALA A 55 18.34 -12.40 15.09
CA ALA A 55 18.32 -13.69 14.41
C ALA A 55 19.72 -14.09 13.95
N THR A 56 20.18 -15.26 14.41
CA THR A 56 21.49 -15.82 14.12
C THR A 56 21.37 -17.31 13.86
N SER A 57 22.24 -17.86 13.02
CA SER A 57 22.34 -19.30 12.79
C SER A 57 23.78 -19.76 12.95
N THR A 58 23.94 -20.98 13.46
CA THR A 58 25.21 -21.70 13.51
C THR A 58 25.01 -23.07 12.87
N GLN A 59 25.90 -23.47 11.97
CA GLN A 59 25.78 -24.71 11.20
C GLN A 59 26.78 -25.75 11.72
N GLU A 60 26.28 -26.91 12.12
CA GLU A 60 27.09 -28.09 12.44
C GLU A 60 26.71 -29.22 11.46
N GLY A 61 27.62 -29.50 10.51
CA GLY A 61 27.35 -30.43 9.42
C GLY A 61 26.16 -30.02 8.56
N HIS A 62 25.06 -30.77 8.66
CA HIS A 62 23.81 -30.56 7.93
C HIS A 62 22.67 -30.07 8.84
N THR A 63 22.97 -29.60 10.05
CA THR A 63 22.00 -29.09 11.03
C THR A 63 22.34 -27.65 11.41
N PHE A 64 21.31 -26.83 11.63
CA PHE A 64 21.41 -25.43 12.02
C PHE A 64 20.79 -25.24 13.40
N THR A 65 21.57 -24.68 14.32
CA THR A 65 21.06 -24.13 15.57
C THR A 65 20.77 -22.65 15.35
N ILE A 66 19.50 -22.27 15.41
CA ILE A 66 18.98 -20.95 15.07
C ILE A 66 18.49 -20.28 16.34
N SER A 67 18.95 -19.06 16.60
CA SER A 67 18.67 -18.28 17.81
C SER A 67 18.08 -16.93 17.42
N PHE A 68 16.95 -16.53 18.02
CA PHE A 68 16.25 -15.27 17.73
C PHE A 68 15.43 -14.80 18.94
N ASP A 69 15.12 -13.49 18.99
CA ASP A 69 14.09 -12.98 19.88
C ASP A 69 12.83 -12.64 19.08
N LEU A 70 11.70 -13.17 19.55
CA LEU A 70 10.37 -12.84 19.06
C LEU A 70 9.79 -11.72 19.94
N THR A 71 9.66 -10.50 19.39
CA THR A 71 9.20 -9.32 20.15
C THR A 71 7.91 -8.76 19.60
N ASN A 72 7.11 -8.10 20.43
CA ASN A 72 5.94 -7.32 20.00
C ASN A 72 5.92 -5.96 20.72
N ARG A 73 5.58 -4.89 19.99
CA ARG A 73 5.65 -3.50 20.47
C ARG A 73 4.32 -2.94 20.93
N VAL A 74 3.25 -3.11 20.14
CA VAL A 74 1.96 -2.42 20.31
C VAL A 74 0.82 -3.44 20.36
N GLY A 75 -0.09 -3.28 21.33
CA GLY A 75 -1.22 -4.18 21.55
C GLY A 75 -0.78 -5.64 21.79
N VAL A 76 -1.71 -6.58 21.63
CA VAL A 76 -1.44 -8.02 21.81
C VAL A 76 -1.55 -8.74 20.47
N GLN A 77 -0.64 -9.69 20.23
CA GLN A 77 -0.56 -10.47 18.98
C GLN A 77 -0.64 -11.97 19.30
N PRO A 78 -1.74 -12.66 18.97
CA PRO A 78 -1.94 -14.08 19.27
C PRO A 78 -1.39 -15.02 18.22
N GLY A 79 -1.36 -16.31 18.56
CA GLY A 79 -1.29 -17.35 17.56
C GLY A 79 0.02 -17.34 16.77
N VAL A 80 1.05 -16.70 17.31
CA VAL A 80 2.33 -16.45 16.67
C VAL A 80 3.09 -17.77 16.62
N LYS A 81 3.14 -18.36 15.44
CA LYS A 81 3.96 -19.54 15.12
C LYS A 81 5.17 -19.06 14.31
N TYR A 82 6.15 -19.94 14.12
CA TYR A 82 7.34 -19.63 13.34
C TYR A 82 7.80 -20.84 12.51
N SER A 83 8.43 -20.56 11.36
CA SER A 83 9.01 -21.56 10.46
C SER A 83 10.41 -21.16 10.04
N VAL A 84 11.25 -22.17 9.78
CA VAL A 84 12.52 -21.96 9.08
C VAL A 84 12.30 -22.28 7.61
N VAL A 85 12.63 -21.32 6.75
CA VAL A 85 12.39 -21.37 5.31
C VAL A 85 13.72 -21.43 4.58
N LEU A 86 13.91 -22.44 3.74
CA LEU A 86 15.07 -22.60 2.89
C LEU A 86 14.71 -22.25 1.45
N ILE A 87 15.38 -21.23 0.90
CA ILE A 87 15.03 -20.62 -0.39
C ILE A 87 16.17 -20.82 -1.39
N LYS A 88 15.84 -21.32 -2.58
CA LYS A 88 16.72 -21.35 -3.74
C LYS A 88 16.42 -20.14 -4.63
N GLU A 89 17.44 -19.35 -4.92
CA GLU A 89 17.34 -18.27 -5.90
C GLU A 89 17.56 -18.82 -7.31
N THR A 90 16.75 -18.38 -8.27
CA THR A 90 16.85 -18.77 -9.69
C THR A 90 16.76 -17.54 -10.57
N ALA A 91 17.10 -17.68 -11.86
CA ALA A 91 16.95 -16.59 -12.84
C ALA A 91 15.49 -16.14 -13.07
N VAL A 92 14.50 -16.93 -12.62
CA VAL A 92 13.06 -16.69 -12.82
C VAL A 92 12.37 -16.18 -11.55
N GLY A 93 13.04 -16.24 -10.39
CA GLY A 93 12.49 -15.88 -9.08
C GLY A 93 13.02 -16.76 -7.95
N GLN A 94 12.37 -16.68 -6.79
CA GLN A 94 12.69 -17.52 -5.62
C GLN A 94 11.81 -18.78 -5.59
N THR A 95 12.38 -19.88 -5.08
CA THR A 95 11.65 -21.13 -4.83
C THR A 95 11.97 -21.63 -3.42
N ILE A 96 10.95 -21.77 -2.58
CA ILE A 96 11.07 -22.45 -1.29
C ILE A 96 11.30 -23.93 -1.57
N VAL A 97 12.44 -24.47 -1.13
CA VAL A 97 12.83 -25.88 -1.31
C VAL A 97 12.55 -26.74 -0.08
N ASP A 98 12.42 -26.11 1.08
CA ASP A 98 11.99 -26.73 2.33
C ASP A 98 11.42 -25.64 3.26
N GLU A 99 10.41 -25.99 4.04
CA GLU A 99 9.83 -25.12 5.07
C GLU A 99 9.47 -25.96 6.29
N HIS A 100 10.15 -25.71 7.40
CA HIS A 100 9.92 -26.41 8.65
C HIS A 100 9.13 -25.52 9.63
N VAL A 101 7.82 -25.73 9.67
CA VAL A 101 6.91 -25.10 10.63
C VAL A 101 7.02 -25.81 11.98
N TYR A 102 7.22 -25.05 13.06
CA TYR A 102 7.22 -25.59 14.42
C TYR A 102 5.80 -25.57 14.98
N ASP A 103 5.42 -26.62 15.73
CA ASP A 103 4.06 -26.75 16.26
C ASP A 103 3.74 -25.77 17.40
N GLU A 104 4.75 -25.17 18.05
CA GLU A 104 4.56 -24.19 19.12
C GLU A 104 3.79 -22.95 18.65
N THR A 105 2.85 -22.50 19.49
CA THR A 105 2.06 -21.30 19.30
C THR A 105 2.28 -20.36 20.48
N ILE A 106 2.58 -19.09 20.20
CA ILE A 106 2.94 -18.07 21.21
C ILE A 106 1.93 -16.92 21.14
N ASN A 107 1.48 -16.44 22.30
CA ASN A 107 0.76 -15.18 22.41
C ASN A 107 1.71 -14.12 22.95
N LEU A 108 1.86 -13.00 22.24
CA LEU A 108 2.76 -11.90 22.58
C LEU A 108 1.97 -10.71 23.11
N GLY A 109 2.15 -10.38 24.39
CA GLY A 109 1.63 -9.14 24.99
C GLY A 109 2.28 -7.88 24.41
N GLU A 110 1.80 -6.72 24.86
CA GLU A 110 2.41 -5.44 24.48
C GLU A 110 3.81 -5.29 25.13
N ASN A 111 4.78 -4.73 24.41
CA ASN A 111 6.19 -4.61 24.80
C ASN A 111 6.83 -5.95 25.27
N SER A 112 6.34 -7.09 24.79
CA SER A 112 6.84 -8.41 25.17
C SER A 112 8.02 -8.87 24.30
N SER A 113 8.84 -9.77 24.85
CA SER A 113 9.98 -10.39 24.18
C SER A 113 10.16 -11.83 24.66
N VAL A 114 10.30 -12.76 23.73
CA VAL A 114 10.51 -14.19 23.98
C VAL A 114 11.74 -14.66 23.20
N HIS A 115 12.79 -15.08 23.89
CA HIS A 115 13.97 -15.67 23.27
C HIS A 115 13.72 -17.13 22.89
N LYS A 116 14.17 -17.54 21.70
CA LYS A 116 14.01 -18.90 21.17
C LYS A 116 15.30 -19.40 20.54
N VAL A 117 15.57 -20.69 20.78
CA VAL A 117 16.62 -21.47 20.12
C VAL A 117 15.98 -22.73 19.56
N VAL A 118 16.17 -22.97 18.27
CA VAL A 118 15.55 -24.10 17.54
C VAL A 118 16.56 -24.79 16.65
N ASN A 119 16.38 -26.10 16.45
CA ASN A 119 17.25 -26.91 15.61
C ASN A 119 16.52 -27.22 14.30
N TYR A 120 17.09 -26.78 13.19
CA TYR A 120 16.61 -27.04 11.85
C TYR A 120 17.57 -27.98 11.11
N ALA A 121 17.09 -29.12 10.65
CA ALA A 121 17.85 -30.07 9.84
C ALA A 121 17.15 -30.24 8.48
N PRO A 122 17.62 -29.56 7.41
CA PRO A 122 17.10 -29.83 6.08
C PRO A 122 17.31 -31.30 5.68
N PRO A 123 16.49 -31.84 4.76
CA PRO A 123 16.71 -33.15 4.16
C PRO A 123 18.13 -33.29 3.59
N THR A 124 18.85 -34.35 4.01
CA THR A 124 20.31 -34.59 3.76
C THR A 124 20.75 -34.64 2.28
N ASN A 125 19.77 -34.73 1.39
CA ASN A 125 19.84 -34.78 -0.06
C ASN A 125 19.77 -33.40 -0.73
N ILE A 126 19.42 -32.33 -0.01
CA ILE A 126 19.47 -30.94 -0.50
C ILE A 126 20.93 -30.45 -0.46
N VAL A 127 21.50 -30.06 -1.61
CA VAL A 127 22.93 -29.72 -1.74
C VAL A 127 23.09 -28.51 -2.65
N GLY A 128 23.88 -27.51 -2.22
CA GLY A 128 24.08 -26.25 -2.96
C GLY A 128 24.11 -25.02 -2.06
N GLU A 129 24.05 -23.84 -2.68
CA GLU A 129 23.89 -22.54 -2.01
C GLU A 129 22.40 -22.18 -1.90
N TYR A 130 21.98 -21.74 -0.72
CA TYR A 130 20.60 -21.36 -0.40
C TYR A 130 20.56 -20.12 0.50
N LEU A 131 19.44 -19.41 0.50
CA LEU A 131 19.11 -18.43 1.52
C LEU A 131 18.34 -19.11 2.64
N LEU A 132 18.69 -18.79 3.89
CA LEU A 132 17.99 -19.27 5.08
C LEU A 132 17.24 -18.11 5.73
N PHE A 133 15.96 -18.31 6.06
CA PHE A 133 15.11 -17.32 6.73
C PHE A 133 14.41 -17.93 7.94
N ILE A 134 14.16 -17.10 8.95
CA ILE A 134 13.16 -17.37 9.98
C ILE A 134 11.93 -16.50 9.68
N SER A 135 10.76 -17.12 9.60
CA SER A 135 9.47 -16.48 9.31
C SER A 135 8.49 -16.72 10.45
N SER A 136 7.52 -15.82 10.62
CA SER A 136 6.45 -15.97 11.59
C SER A 136 5.08 -15.63 10.99
N GLU A 137 4.11 -16.51 11.23
CA GLU A 137 2.72 -16.41 10.77
C GLU A 137 1.75 -16.93 11.85
N ASN A 138 0.46 -16.69 11.69
CA ASN A 138 -0.59 -17.44 12.41
C ASN A 138 -1.20 -18.57 11.56
N THR A 139 -2.09 -19.36 12.16
CA THR A 139 -2.81 -20.48 11.53
C THR A 139 -3.74 -20.08 10.37
N SER A 140 -3.98 -18.78 10.15
CA SER A 140 -4.75 -18.25 9.02
C SER A 140 -3.86 -17.71 7.88
N GLY A 141 -2.53 -17.82 8.01
CA GLY A 141 -1.56 -17.32 7.04
C GLY A 141 -1.33 -15.81 7.09
N PHE A 142 -1.57 -15.18 8.25
CA PHE A 142 -1.23 -13.77 8.45
C PHE A 142 0.27 -13.62 8.81
N PRO A 143 1.09 -12.88 8.02
CA PRO A 143 2.51 -12.70 8.27
C PRO A 143 2.80 -11.69 9.38
N PHE A 144 3.54 -12.13 10.39
CA PHE A 144 3.92 -11.32 11.55
C PHE A 144 5.25 -10.60 11.37
N GLY A 145 6.31 -11.34 11.05
CA GLY A 145 7.66 -10.82 10.91
C GLY A 145 8.59 -11.83 10.27
N GLN A 146 9.60 -11.36 9.54
CA GLN A 146 10.68 -12.20 9.01
C GLN A 146 12.06 -11.61 9.29
N ALA A 147 13.06 -12.50 9.37
CA ALA A 147 14.47 -12.13 9.37
C ALA A 147 15.30 -13.09 8.51
N THR A 148 16.26 -12.52 7.76
CA THR A 148 17.27 -13.30 7.06
C THR A 148 18.29 -13.87 8.05
N LEU A 149 18.68 -15.13 7.83
CA LEU A 149 19.79 -15.79 8.52
C LEU A 149 21.04 -15.87 7.63
N GLY A 150 20.99 -15.28 6.43
CA GLY A 150 22.08 -15.21 5.47
C GLY A 150 22.08 -16.34 4.44
N LYS A 151 23.17 -16.40 3.67
CA LYS A 151 23.45 -17.47 2.70
C LYS A 151 24.13 -18.65 3.40
N VAL A 152 23.64 -19.86 3.10
CA VAL A 152 24.15 -21.13 3.65
C VAL A 152 24.56 -22.07 2.53
N ILE A 153 25.56 -22.92 2.78
CA ILE A 153 26.03 -23.93 1.81
C ILE A 153 25.80 -25.31 2.39
N LEU A 154 24.87 -26.05 1.79
CA LEU A 154 24.58 -27.43 2.13
C LEU A 154 25.50 -28.36 1.34
N LYS A 155 26.21 -29.23 2.06
CA LYS A 155 27.05 -30.28 1.50
C LYS A 155 26.36 -31.63 1.70
N ARG A 156 26.61 -32.56 0.77
CA ARG A 156 26.10 -33.93 0.84
C ARG A 156 26.59 -34.58 2.14
N SER A 157 25.67 -35.17 2.89
CA SER A 157 26.01 -35.97 4.08
C SER A 157 26.21 -37.43 3.68
N ASP A 158 27.30 -38.03 4.15
CA ASP A 158 27.62 -39.44 3.91
C ASP A 158 26.66 -40.41 4.64
N ALA A 159 25.82 -39.88 5.54
CA ALA A 159 24.87 -40.60 6.36
C ALA A 159 23.41 -40.61 5.81
N ALA A 160 23.22 -40.30 4.53
CA ALA A 160 21.90 -40.22 3.91
C ALA A 160 21.17 -41.59 3.90
N GLN A 161 20.31 -41.80 4.91
CA GLN A 161 19.60 -43.07 5.14
C GLN A 161 18.46 -43.36 4.14
N ASN A 162 18.18 -42.44 3.21
CA ASN A 162 17.24 -42.64 2.10
C ASN A 162 17.55 -41.64 0.96
N PRO A 163 17.60 -42.05 -0.31
CA PRO A 163 18.11 -41.23 -1.42
C PRO A 163 17.09 -40.43 -2.24
N ILE A 164 15.80 -40.51 -1.91
CA ILE A 164 14.72 -39.94 -2.75
C ILE A 164 14.69 -38.42 -2.67
N VAL A 165 14.68 -37.74 -3.82
CA VAL A 165 14.60 -36.28 -3.97
C VAL A 165 13.41 -35.91 -4.86
N ILE A 166 12.60 -34.95 -4.42
CA ILE A 166 11.66 -34.24 -5.30
C ILE A 166 12.38 -33.03 -5.89
N ASP A 167 12.52 -32.94 -7.21
CA ASP A 167 13.01 -31.73 -7.86
C ASP A 167 11.88 -30.68 -7.87
N THR A 168 11.83 -29.85 -6.84
CA THR A 168 10.73 -28.89 -6.62
C THR A 168 10.60 -27.84 -7.73
N VAL A 169 11.65 -27.62 -8.53
CA VAL A 169 11.63 -26.71 -9.70
C VAL A 169 10.94 -27.34 -10.90
N SER A 170 10.95 -28.68 -11.00
CA SER A 170 10.23 -29.43 -12.04
C SER A 170 8.72 -29.54 -11.81
N CYS A 171 8.25 -29.16 -10.63
CA CYS A 171 6.93 -29.53 -10.13
C CYS A 171 5.82 -28.56 -10.53
N TYR A 172 4.66 -29.09 -10.92
CA TYR A 172 3.46 -28.33 -11.25
C TYR A 172 2.18 -29.13 -10.98
N LEU A 173 1.04 -28.44 -10.94
CA LEU A 173 -0.31 -28.99 -10.79
C LEU A 173 -1.03 -29.06 -12.13
N THR A 174 -1.91 -30.06 -12.26
CA THR A 174 -2.90 -30.21 -13.34
C THR A 174 -4.23 -30.70 -12.76
N VAL A 175 -5.36 -30.37 -13.39
CA VAL A 175 -6.68 -30.94 -13.03
C VAL A 175 -7.05 -32.04 -14.02
N GLU A 176 -7.48 -33.20 -13.52
CA GLU A 176 -7.81 -34.36 -14.37
C GLU A 176 -8.97 -34.04 -15.32
N GLY A 177 -8.75 -34.24 -16.62
CA GLY A 177 -9.76 -33.98 -17.67
C GLY A 177 -9.86 -32.52 -18.12
N GLU A 178 -9.02 -31.62 -17.62
CA GLU A 178 -9.02 -30.22 -18.05
C GLU A 178 -8.53 -30.06 -19.49
N LYS A 179 -9.26 -29.23 -20.27
CA LYS A 179 -8.95 -28.95 -21.67
C LYS A 179 -7.62 -28.20 -21.78
N ASP A 180 -6.84 -28.55 -22.79
CA ASP A 180 -5.53 -27.95 -23.11
C ASP A 180 -4.43 -28.16 -22.03
N GLN A 181 -4.73 -28.89 -20.94
CA GLN A 181 -3.81 -29.31 -19.87
C GLN A 181 -2.90 -28.17 -19.35
N PRO A 182 -3.47 -27.09 -18.80
CA PRO A 182 -2.69 -25.99 -18.22
C PRO A 182 -1.82 -26.48 -17.05
N HIS A 183 -0.57 -26.04 -17.03
CA HIS A 183 0.37 -26.30 -15.93
C HIS A 183 0.31 -25.15 -14.93
N TYR A 184 -0.06 -25.44 -13.68
CA TYR A 184 -0.06 -24.44 -12.60
C TYR A 184 1.16 -24.63 -11.69
N ALA A 185 1.86 -23.54 -11.37
CA ALA A 185 2.95 -23.54 -10.41
C ALA A 185 2.44 -23.94 -9.01
N PRO A 186 3.26 -24.59 -8.15
CA PRO A 186 2.79 -25.17 -6.89
C PRO A 186 2.09 -24.21 -5.90
N ARG A 187 2.29 -22.89 -6.03
CA ARG A 187 1.70 -21.88 -5.14
C ARG A 187 0.50 -21.12 -5.73
N GLN A 188 0.14 -21.35 -7.00
CA GLN A 188 -1.06 -20.77 -7.58
C GLN A 188 -2.33 -21.36 -6.93
N GLY A 189 -3.35 -20.53 -6.70
CA GLY A 189 -4.62 -20.98 -6.13
C GLY A 189 -5.51 -21.64 -7.17
N VAL A 190 -5.19 -22.87 -7.55
CA VAL A 190 -6.01 -23.66 -8.48
C VAL A 190 -7.36 -23.95 -7.82
N ASP A 191 -8.42 -23.27 -8.27
CA ASP A 191 -9.79 -23.51 -7.80
C ASP A 191 -10.42 -24.71 -8.49
N ILE A 192 -10.94 -25.62 -7.67
CA ILE A 192 -11.59 -26.86 -8.08
C ILE A 192 -12.90 -27.06 -7.35
N SER A 193 -13.83 -27.75 -8.00
CA SER A 193 -15.03 -28.28 -7.36
C SER A 193 -14.73 -29.63 -6.68
N ILE A 194 -15.55 -30.01 -5.68
CA ILE A 194 -15.34 -31.24 -4.88
C ILE A 194 -15.41 -32.57 -5.66
N VAL A 195 -15.76 -32.54 -6.95
CA VAL A 195 -15.81 -33.72 -7.84
C VAL A 195 -14.60 -33.81 -8.78
N GLU A 196 -13.78 -32.76 -8.86
CA GLU A 196 -12.57 -32.72 -9.68
C GLU A 196 -11.38 -33.29 -8.91
N LYS A 197 -10.42 -33.87 -9.63
CA LYS A 197 -9.20 -34.41 -9.05
C LYS A 197 -8.01 -33.55 -9.41
N LEU A 198 -7.29 -33.11 -8.39
CA LEU A 198 -6.03 -32.40 -8.52
C LEU A 198 -4.87 -33.40 -8.59
N GLN A 199 -3.93 -33.17 -9.50
CA GLN A 199 -2.75 -34.01 -9.71
C GLN A 199 -1.48 -33.17 -9.60
N SER A 200 -0.50 -33.64 -8.84
CA SER A 200 0.87 -33.13 -8.86
C SER A 200 1.71 -33.88 -9.89
N ASN A 201 2.51 -33.15 -10.64
CA ASN A 201 3.50 -33.67 -11.58
C ASN A 201 4.88 -33.21 -11.08
N CYS A 202 5.80 -34.14 -10.83
CA CYS A 202 7.17 -33.84 -10.40
C CYS A 202 8.17 -34.83 -10.99
N ILE A 203 9.39 -34.38 -11.27
CA ILE A 203 10.54 -35.28 -11.40
C ILE A 203 11.00 -35.68 -9.99
N VAL A 204 11.06 -36.98 -9.74
CA VAL A 204 11.55 -37.58 -8.50
C VAL A 204 12.79 -38.42 -8.83
N GLU A 205 13.85 -38.26 -8.06
CA GLU A 205 15.16 -38.89 -8.28
C GLU A 205 15.54 -39.81 -7.12
N ASN A 206 15.96 -41.05 -7.42
CA ASN A 206 16.69 -41.89 -6.47
C ASN A 206 18.19 -41.61 -6.61
N THR A 207 18.77 -40.83 -5.71
CA THR A 207 20.20 -40.47 -5.76
C THR A 207 21.17 -41.54 -5.23
N SER A 208 20.73 -42.78 -5.01
CA SER A 208 21.60 -43.90 -4.60
C SER A 208 21.92 -44.87 -5.73
N ASN A 209 22.94 -45.68 -5.47
CA ASN A 209 23.32 -46.83 -6.29
C ASN A 209 22.47 -48.09 -5.99
N VAL A 210 21.33 -47.99 -5.30
CA VAL A 210 20.50 -49.12 -4.85
C VAL A 210 19.03 -48.90 -5.24
N PRO A 211 18.27 -49.93 -5.67
CA PRO A 211 16.84 -49.77 -5.91
C PRO A 211 16.11 -49.35 -4.62
N THR A 212 15.27 -48.32 -4.70
CA THR A 212 14.57 -47.76 -3.54
C THR A 212 13.07 -47.71 -3.79
N THR A 213 12.27 -48.09 -2.80
CA THR A 213 10.81 -47.99 -2.86
C THR A 213 10.36 -46.85 -1.95
N ALA A 214 9.47 -45.98 -2.46
CA ALA A 214 8.99 -44.82 -1.73
C ALA A 214 7.47 -44.68 -1.87
N THR A 215 6.79 -44.45 -0.75
CA THR A 215 5.33 -44.26 -0.72
C THR A 215 5.02 -42.78 -0.54
N PRO A 216 4.14 -42.18 -1.35
CA PRO A 216 3.67 -40.83 -1.12
C PRO A 216 2.93 -40.71 0.22
N SER A 217 3.13 -39.60 0.90
CA SER A 217 2.43 -39.22 2.14
C SER A 217 2.06 -37.76 2.10
N PHE A 218 0.88 -37.43 2.61
CA PHE A 218 0.31 -36.08 2.53
C PHE A 218 -0.03 -35.54 3.92
N VAL A 219 0.16 -34.23 4.10
CA VAL A 219 -0.46 -33.46 5.19
C VAL A 219 -1.18 -32.28 4.54
N THR A 220 -2.48 -32.14 4.77
CA THR A 220 -3.26 -31.01 4.24
C THR A 220 -3.65 -30.07 5.36
N ARG A 221 -3.37 -28.78 5.17
CA ARG A 221 -3.61 -27.70 6.14
C ARG A 221 -4.45 -26.58 5.52
N THR A 222 -5.24 -25.88 6.34
CA THR A 222 -5.99 -24.70 5.89
C THR A 222 -5.08 -23.54 5.53
N ARG A 223 -5.28 -22.91 4.37
CA ARG A 223 -4.66 -21.67 3.88
C ARG A 223 -3.13 -21.63 3.70
N SER A 224 -2.35 -22.03 4.69
CA SER A 224 -0.88 -22.05 4.66
C SER A 224 -0.32 -23.27 5.41
N ASN A 225 1.00 -23.46 5.36
CA ASN A 225 1.69 -24.53 6.07
C ASN A 225 1.59 -24.40 7.61
N PHE A 226 1.17 -23.23 8.11
CA PHE A 226 0.91 -22.97 9.53
C PHE A 226 -0.48 -23.36 10.00
N GLY A 227 -1.42 -23.60 9.08
CA GLY A 227 -2.83 -23.82 9.39
C GLY A 227 -3.15 -25.18 10.01
N GLU A 228 -4.40 -25.32 10.44
CA GLU A 228 -4.90 -26.54 11.06
C GLU A 228 -4.92 -27.71 10.08
N ILE A 229 -4.54 -28.90 10.55
CA ILE A 229 -4.59 -30.13 9.75
C ILE A 229 -6.06 -30.51 9.55
N VAL A 230 -6.44 -30.79 8.31
CA VAL A 230 -7.82 -31.15 7.96
C VAL A 230 -7.94 -32.58 7.47
N SER A 231 -9.10 -33.18 7.72
CA SER A 231 -9.52 -34.43 7.09
C SER A 231 -9.69 -34.23 5.58
N THR A 232 -9.25 -35.19 4.79
CA THR A 232 -9.28 -35.16 3.32
C THR A 232 -9.80 -36.46 2.72
N GLN A 233 -10.10 -36.43 1.42
CA GLN A 233 -10.52 -37.56 0.62
C GLN A 233 -9.68 -37.69 -0.65
N GLY A 234 -9.51 -38.92 -1.15
CA GLY A 234 -8.62 -39.21 -2.27
C GLY A 234 -7.14 -39.26 -1.85
N GLY A 235 -6.26 -38.89 -2.77
CA GLY A 235 -4.81 -39.08 -2.62
C GLY A 235 -4.34 -40.44 -3.12
N ASP A 236 -3.25 -40.46 -3.90
CA ASP A 236 -2.60 -41.72 -4.28
C ASP A 236 -1.64 -42.17 -3.16
N MET A 237 -1.79 -43.41 -2.69
CA MET A 237 -0.95 -44.03 -1.65
C MET A 237 -0.13 -45.22 -2.19
N ASN A 238 -0.06 -45.42 -3.51
CA ASN A 238 0.69 -46.51 -4.12
C ASN A 238 2.20 -46.29 -4.02
N ALA A 239 2.93 -47.34 -3.63
CA ALA A 239 4.39 -47.28 -3.54
C ALA A 239 5.04 -47.25 -4.93
N VAL A 240 5.96 -46.31 -5.14
CA VAL A 240 6.75 -46.15 -6.36
C VAL A 240 8.11 -46.81 -6.18
N ILE A 241 8.50 -47.66 -7.12
CA ILE A 241 9.83 -48.28 -7.17
C ILE A 241 10.72 -47.49 -8.13
N PHE A 242 11.93 -47.16 -7.66
CA PHE A 242 12.98 -46.47 -8.41
C PHE A 242 14.21 -47.37 -8.53
N ALA A 243 14.76 -47.49 -9.73
CA ALA A 243 16.06 -48.09 -9.98
C ALA A 243 17.21 -47.19 -9.46
N PRO A 244 18.45 -47.70 -9.33
CA PRO A 244 19.62 -46.92 -8.97
C PRO A 244 19.82 -45.69 -9.89
N ASN A 245 20.02 -44.50 -9.32
CA ASN A 245 20.22 -43.25 -10.04
C ASN A 245 19.10 -42.88 -11.04
N GLU A 246 17.88 -43.44 -10.87
CA GLU A 246 16.74 -43.16 -11.75
C GLU A 246 16.11 -41.80 -11.44
N LYS A 247 15.91 -40.97 -12.47
CA LYS A 247 15.00 -39.82 -12.46
C LYS A 247 13.72 -40.21 -13.19
N LYS A 248 12.57 -39.96 -12.56
CA LYS A 248 11.26 -40.37 -13.09
C LYS A 248 10.22 -39.28 -12.85
N THR A 249 9.48 -38.92 -13.88
CA THR A 249 8.31 -38.05 -13.72
C THR A 249 7.17 -38.87 -13.10
N ILE A 250 6.71 -38.45 -11.93
CA ILE A 250 5.59 -39.05 -11.20
C ILE A 250 4.39 -38.11 -11.29
N VAL A 251 3.23 -38.69 -11.62
CA VAL A 251 1.93 -38.03 -11.52
C VAL A 251 1.23 -38.63 -10.30
N THR A 252 0.89 -37.81 -9.32
CA THR A 252 0.30 -38.23 -8.05
C THR A 252 -1.00 -37.49 -7.83
N SER A 253 -2.10 -38.22 -7.64
CA SER A 253 -3.37 -37.60 -7.24
C SER A 253 -3.21 -37.03 -5.83
N LEU A 254 -3.57 -35.77 -5.63
CA LEU A 254 -3.53 -35.11 -4.33
C LEU A 254 -4.86 -35.33 -3.58
N PRO A 255 -4.83 -35.51 -2.24
CA PRO A 255 -6.03 -35.56 -1.42
C PRO A 255 -6.63 -34.16 -1.21
N ILE A 256 -7.95 -34.05 -1.28
CA ILE A 256 -8.68 -32.77 -1.17
C ILE A 256 -9.58 -32.72 0.07
N SER A 257 -9.83 -31.51 0.57
CA SER A 257 -10.88 -31.25 1.56
C SER A 257 -12.23 -31.07 0.84
N LEU A 258 -13.34 -31.24 1.56
CA LEU A 258 -14.69 -30.99 1.05
C LEU A 258 -15.29 -29.65 1.48
N THR A 259 -14.67 -28.94 2.41
CA THR A 259 -15.15 -27.63 2.89
C THR A 259 -14.63 -26.50 1.99
N PRO A 260 -15.46 -25.53 1.57
CA PRO A 260 -15.00 -24.38 0.80
C PRO A 260 -14.00 -23.49 1.56
N GLN A 261 -12.73 -23.55 1.15
CA GLN A 261 -11.60 -22.79 1.69
C GLN A 261 -10.37 -22.97 0.77
N SER A 262 -9.31 -22.17 0.96
CA SER A 262 -8.00 -22.50 0.40
C SER A 262 -7.19 -23.43 1.32
N TYR A 263 -6.31 -24.22 0.72
CA TYR A 263 -5.57 -25.28 1.38
C TYR A 263 -4.14 -25.39 0.85
N ASN A 264 -3.23 -25.82 1.71
CA ASN A 264 -1.92 -26.34 1.32
C ASN A 264 -1.90 -27.85 1.55
N VAL A 265 -1.47 -28.62 0.54
CA VAL A 265 -1.15 -30.05 0.70
C VAL A 265 0.34 -30.28 0.51
N ASN A 266 0.96 -30.77 1.56
CA ASN A 266 2.38 -31.07 1.67
C ASN A 266 2.63 -32.53 1.27
N LEU A 267 3.37 -32.76 0.18
CA LEU A 267 3.72 -34.08 -0.36
C LEU A 267 5.18 -34.45 -0.01
N LYS A 268 5.37 -35.67 0.48
CA LYS A 268 6.67 -36.36 0.65
C LYS A 268 6.62 -37.76 0.07
N TYR A 269 7.75 -38.30 -0.36
CA TYR A 269 7.92 -39.74 -0.68
C TYR A 269 8.74 -40.44 0.40
N GLY A 270 8.05 -41.03 1.38
CA GLY A 270 8.68 -41.55 2.61
C GLY A 270 9.18 -40.47 3.57
N ALA A 271 9.66 -40.90 4.75
CA ALA A 271 9.96 -40.03 5.89
C ALA A 271 11.13 -39.03 5.72
N THR A 272 11.87 -39.13 4.62
CA THR A 272 13.23 -38.61 4.44
C THR A 272 13.43 -37.92 3.09
N SER A 273 12.43 -37.99 2.20
CA SER A 273 12.37 -37.11 1.03
C SER A 273 12.20 -35.66 1.49
N ASN A 274 12.68 -34.72 0.69
CA ASN A 274 12.25 -33.34 0.84
C ASN A 274 10.75 -33.20 0.55
N GLU A 275 10.17 -32.12 1.07
CA GLU A 275 8.75 -31.81 0.96
C GLU A 275 8.49 -30.88 -0.24
N ILE A 276 7.29 -30.95 -0.79
CA ILE A 276 6.74 -29.88 -1.61
C ILE A 276 5.31 -29.55 -1.17
N SER A 277 5.00 -28.26 -1.06
CA SER A 277 3.68 -27.76 -0.69
C SER A 277 2.94 -27.26 -1.93
N TYR A 278 1.69 -27.70 -2.09
CA TYR A 278 0.79 -27.33 -3.18
C TYR A 278 -0.42 -26.56 -2.66
N HIS A 279 -0.65 -25.36 -3.19
CA HIS A 279 -1.82 -24.55 -2.90
C HIS A 279 -2.99 -24.93 -3.81
N TYR A 280 -4.21 -24.99 -3.27
CA TYR A 280 -5.45 -25.15 -4.04
C TYR A 280 -6.64 -24.55 -3.31
N VAL A 281 -7.75 -24.36 -4.03
CA VAL A 281 -8.99 -23.78 -3.48
C VAL A 281 -10.18 -24.70 -3.75
N ILE A 282 -10.98 -24.97 -2.73
CA ILE A 282 -12.30 -25.61 -2.89
C ILE A 282 -13.35 -24.52 -3.04
N GLN A 283 -14.07 -24.56 -4.16
CA GLN A 283 -15.11 -23.59 -4.50
C GLN A 283 -16.32 -23.65 -3.55
N GLY A 284 -16.94 -22.50 -3.32
CA GLY A 284 -18.16 -22.34 -2.53
C GLY A 284 -18.08 -21.22 -1.48
N ALA A 285 -19.18 -21.02 -0.77
CA ALA A 285 -19.29 -19.94 0.21
C ALA A 285 -18.41 -20.23 1.43
N GLY A 286 -17.51 -19.31 1.73
CA GLY A 286 -16.62 -19.38 2.89
C GLY A 286 -16.15 -17.99 3.30
N GLY A 287 -15.38 -17.92 4.39
CA GLY A 287 -14.70 -16.70 4.80
C GLY A 287 -13.39 -17.03 5.48
N THR A 288 -12.63 -16.01 5.86
CA THR A 288 -11.49 -16.16 6.76
C THR A 288 -11.39 -14.93 7.63
N ILE A 289 -11.21 -15.10 8.93
CA ILE A 289 -10.71 -14.04 9.82
C ILE A 289 -9.19 -14.22 9.83
N GLN A 290 -8.44 -13.24 9.36
CA GLN A 290 -6.98 -13.35 9.18
C GLN A 290 -6.22 -13.03 10.46
N ASN A 291 -6.67 -12.01 11.21
CA ASN A 291 -6.11 -11.65 12.52
C ASN A 291 -7.17 -10.90 13.34
N ILE A 292 -7.08 -10.95 14.67
CA ILE A 292 -7.88 -10.16 15.62
C ILE A 292 -6.89 -9.35 16.46
N LEU A 293 -7.08 -8.04 16.52
CA LEU A 293 -6.27 -7.11 17.30
C LEU A 293 -7.14 -6.50 18.40
N LEU A 294 -6.67 -6.59 19.64
CA LEU A 294 -7.22 -5.83 20.76
C LEU A 294 -6.29 -4.66 21.07
N ASP A 295 -6.89 -3.53 21.43
CA ASP A 295 -6.16 -2.34 21.88
C ASP A 295 -5.53 -2.51 23.28
N LYS A 296 -5.98 -3.48 24.09
CA LYS A 296 -5.47 -3.74 25.44
C LYS A 296 -5.50 -5.22 25.83
N ASP A 297 -4.69 -5.57 26.83
CA ASP A 297 -4.62 -6.89 27.49
C ASP A 297 -5.50 -7.00 28.75
N ALA A 298 -6.14 -5.90 29.17
CA ALA A 298 -7.18 -5.87 30.19
C ALA A 298 -8.09 -4.64 30.01
N TYR A 299 -9.33 -4.73 30.48
CA TYR A 299 -10.30 -3.64 30.44
C TYR A 299 -10.98 -3.43 31.79
N VAL A 300 -11.31 -2.19 32.13
CA VAL A 300 -12.11 -1.87 33.33
C VAL A 300 -13.58 -1.62 32.98
N LYS A 301 -14.48 -1.93 33.91
CA LYS A 301 -15.92 -1.64 33.74
C LYS A 301 -16.17 -0.16 33.42
N GLY A 302 -16.94 0.08 32.36
CA GLY A 302 -17.26 1.42 31.83
C GLY A 302 -16.32 1.90 30.73
N GLU A 303 -15.25 1.17 30.44
CA GLU A 303 -14.35 1.42 29.31
C GLU A 303 -14.98 1.03 27.97
N THR A 304 -14.36 1.46 26.87
CA THR A 304 -14.69 0.99 25.51
C THR A 304 -13.48 0.31 24.90
N ALA A 305 -13.59 -0.98 24.59
CA ALA A 305 -12.59 -1.71 23.83
C ALA A 305 -12.67 -1.36 22.34
N ASN A 306 -11.54 -1.09 21.71
CA ASN A 306 -11.43 -0.93 20.27
C ASN A 306 -10.87 -2.23 19.69
N ILE A 307 -11.76 -3.13 19.31
CA ILE A 307 -11.40 -4.41 18.69
C ILE A 307 -11.38 -4.21 17.18
N SER A 308 -10.33 -4.67 16.52
CA SER A 308 -10.32 -4.74 15.06
C SER A 308 -9.99 -6.15 14.60
N PHE A 309 -10.52 -6.54 13.45
CA PHE A 309 -10.15 -7.81 12.84
C PHE A 309 -10.03 -7.65 11.33
N MET A 310 -9.12 -8.42 10.76
CA MET A 310 -8.98 -8.55 9.33
C MET A 310 -9.76 -9.76 8.84
N TRP A 311 -10.36 -9.67 7.66
CA TRP A 311 -11.05 -10.80 7.05
C TRP A 311 -10.89 -10.82 5.53
N SER A 312 -11.18 -11.95 4.91
CA SER A 312 -11.35 -12.07 3.46
C SER A 312 -12.62 -12.84 3.11
N PRO A 313 -13.26 -12.53 1.95
CA PRO A 313 -14.40 -13.27 1.42
C PRO A 313 -14.03 -14.70 1.00
N SER A 314 -14.98 -15.40 0.36
CA SER A 314 -14.82 -16.75 -0.20
C SER A 314 -13.48 -16.90 -0.94
N ALA A 315 -12.76 -17.99 -0.66
CA ALA A 315 -11.41 -18.20 -1.17
C ALA A 315 -11.35 -18.39 -2.71
N ASP A 316 -12.48 -18.63 -3.37
CA ASP A 316 -12.66 -18.72 -4.83
C ASP A 316 -12.90 -17.34 -5.49
N GLY A 317 -13.15 -16.29 -4.69
CA GLY A 317 -13.41 -14.93 -5.13
C GLY A 317 -12.16 -14.13 -5.48
N PHE A 318 -11.41 -14.56 -6.50
CA PHE A 318 -10.19 -13.87 -6.94
C PHE A 318 -10.11 -13.67 -8.46
N PRO A 319 -9.32 -12.68 -8.94
CA PRO A 319 -9.14 -12.43 -10.38
C PRO A 319 -8.51 -13.63 -11.08
N TYR A 320 -9.07 -13.99 -12.24
CA TYR A 320 -8.61 -15.12 -13.06
C TYR A 320 -8.67 -16.47 -12.33
N SER A 321 -9.69 -16.68 -11.49
CA SER A 321 -10.07 -18.03 -11.08
C SER A 321 -10.45 -18.87 -12.31
N ARG A 322 -10.03 -20.12 -12.28
CA ARG A 322 -10.07 -21.10 -13.36
C ARG A 322 -11.48 -21.32 -13.90
N GLN A 323 -12.48 -21.41 -13.02
CA GLN A 323 -13.89 -21.52 -13.41
C GLN A 323 -14.64 -20.18 -13.41
N GLY A 324 -13.98 -19.05 -13.08
CA GLY A 324 -14.62 -17.76 -12.88
C GLY A 324 -15.62 -17.71 -11.71
N ALA A 325 -15.64 -18.76 -10.88
CA ALA A 325 -16.58 -18.97 -9.78
C ALA A 325 -16.21 -18.12 -8.57
N SER A 326 -16.48 -16.82 -8.64
CA SER A 326 -16.43 -15.95 -7.45
C SER A 326 -17.70 -16.16 -6.63
N THR A 327 -17.63 -16.93 -5.53
CA THR A 327 -18.79 -17.12 -4.66
C THR A 327 -19.02 -15.86 -3.82
N GLN A 328 -19.84 -14.96 -4.38
CA GLN A 328 -20.24 -13.71 -3.73
C GLN A 328 -21.06 -13.97 -2.47
N LEU A 329 -20.59 -13.45 -1.33
CA LEU A 329 -21.32 -13.50 -0.07
C LEU A 329 -22.39 -12.39 -0.08
N THR A 330 -23.66 -12.78 -0.17
CA THR A 330 -24.77 -11.83 -0.04
C THR A 330 -25.05 -11.54 1.44
N SER A 331 -24.93 -10.27 1.84
CA SER A 331 -25.19 -9.76 3.19
C SER A 331 -24.54 -10.58 4.33
N PRO A 332 -23.20 -10.78 4.31
CA PRO A 332 -22.50 -11.39 5.45
C PRO A 332 -22.65 -10.51 6.71
N SER A 333 -22.45 -11.13 7.87
CA SER A 333 -22.46 -10.45 9.17
C SER A 333 -21.31 -10.94 10.05
N PHE A 334 -20.97 -10.17 11.07
CA PHE A 334 -20.00 -10.59 12.08
C PHE A 334 -20.51 -10.36 13.50
N ALA A 335 -20.27 -11.34 14.35
CA ALA A 335 -20.50 -11.26 15.78
C ALA A 335 -19.17 -11.25 16.53
N ILE A 336 -19.05 -10.38 17.55
CA ILE A 336 -17.95 -10.37 18.51
C ILE A 336 -18.50 -10.64 19.91
N SER A 337 -17.94 -11.65 20.55
CA SER A 337 -18.12 -11.93 21.97
C SER A 337 -16.80 -11.67 22.69
N LEU A 338 -16.86 -10.98 23.84
CA LEU A 338 -15.69 -10.70 24.68
C LEU A 338 -15.93 -11.30 26.05
N VAL A 339 -15.09 -12.26 26.45
CA VAL A 339 -15.19 -12.99 27.72
C VAL A 339 -13.88 -12.89 28.51
N ASP A 340 -13.94 -13.12 29.83
CA ASP A 340 -12.75 -13.20 30.68
C ASP A 340 -12.05 -14.58 30.61
N GLU A 341 -10.96 -14.74 31.34
CA GLU A 341 -10.22 -16.01 31.47
C GLU A 341 -11.08 -17.18 31.96
N THR A 342 -12.13 -16.91 32.76
CA THR A 342 -13.07 -17.91 33.30
C THR A 342 -14.29 -18.15 32.41
N GLY A 343 -14.46 -17.36 31.35
CA GLY A 343 -15.54 -17.48 30.37
C GLY A 343 -16.77 -16.58 30.61
N ASN A 344 -16.75 -15.64 31.58
CA ASN A 344 -17.87 -14.72 31.76
C ASN A 344 -17.83 -13.59 30.72
N SER A 345 -18.99 -13.16 30.22
CA SER A 345 -19.09 -12.05 29.27
C SER A 345 -18.70 -10.70 29.89
N CYS A 346 -17.65 -10.08 29.33
CA CYS A 346 -17.19 -8.74 29.69
C CYS A 346 -17.99 -7.62 29.00
N ALA A 347 -18.66 -7.96 27.90
CA ALA A 347 -19.47 -7.07 27.08
C ALA A 347 -20.80 -7.73 26.67
N ASN A 348 -21.77 -6.92 26.24
CA ASN A 348 -22.94 -7.43 25.53
C ASN A 348 -22.53 -8.00 24.16
N SER A 349 -23.31 -8.93 23.62
CA SER A 349 -23.10 -9.47 22.27
C SER A 349 -23.11 -8.35 21.22
N PHE A 350 -21.99 -8.17 20.52
CA PHE A 350 -21.88 -7.22 19.42
C PHE A 350 -22.13 -7.97 18.11
N ASN A 351 -23.08 -7.53 17.29
CA ASN A 351 -23.34 -8.09 15.96
C ASN A 351 -23.62 -6.94 14.99
N GLN A 352 -23.05 -6.99 13.80
CA GLN A 352 -23.22 -6.00 12.73
C GLN A 352 -23.22 -6.68 11.35
N PRO A 353 -23.93 -6.12 10.35
CA PRO A 353 -23.72 -6.49 8.96
C PRO A 353 -22.27 -6.15 8.57
N LEU A 354 -21.70 -6.96 7.70
CA LEU A 354 -20.34 -6.76 7.20
C LEU A 354 -20.43 -6.14 5.80
N LEU A 355 -19.88 -4.94 5.65
CA LEU A 355 -19.80 -4.24 4.36
C LEU A 355 -18.71 -4.87 3.50
N SER A 356 -19.04 -5.25 2.26
CA SER A 356 -18.21 -6.11 1.39
C SER A 356 -16.79 -5.62 1.12
N ASP A 357 -16.58 -4.31 1.22
CA ASP A 357 -15.38 -3.63 0.73
C ASP A 357 -14.37 -3.35 1.88
N ASP A 358 -14.81 -3.42 3.14
CA ASP A 358 -14.00 -3.15 4.33
C ASP A 358 -13.34 -4.42 4.87
N ILE A 359 -12.09 -4.65 4.49
CA ILE A 359 -11.29 -5.83 4.87
C ILE A 359 -10.68 -5.73 6.27
N LEU A 360 -10.50 -4.51 6.79
CA LEU A 360 -10.20 -4.26 8.20
C LEU A 360 -11.44 -3.68 8.87
N VAL A 361 -12.10 -4.50 9.68
CA VAL A 361 -13.29 -4.09 10.43
C VAL A 361 -12.86 -3.57 11.81
N GLN A 362 -13.45 -2.46 12.24
CA GLN A 362 -13.24 -1.88 13.58
C GLN A 362 -14.55 -1.81 14.35
N ALA A 363 -14.57 -2.38 15.56
CA ALA A 363 -15.71 -2.44 16.45
C ALA A 363 -15.38 -1.78 17.80
N LYS A 364 -16.26 -0.88 18.24
CA LYS A 364 -16.16 -0.23 19.56
C LYS A 364 -17.17 -0.87 20.50
N ILE A 365 -16.68 -1.55 21.53
CA ILE A 365 -17.49 -2.38 22.41
C ILE A 365 -17.41 -1.84 23.84
N ALA A 366 -18.57 -1.48 24.41
CA ALA A 366 -18.66 -1.00 25.79
C ALA A 366 -18.53 -2.16 26.80
N ILE A 367 -17.64 -1.98 27.78
CA ILE A 367 -17.27 -2.99 28.78
C ILE A 367 -18.21 -2.88 30.00
N ILE A 368 -19.03 -3.91 30.20
CA ILE A 368 -20.06 -3.94 31.27
C ILE A 368 -19.53 -4.58 32.57
N SER A 369 -18.48 -5.38 32.49
CA SER A 369 -17.73 -5.96 33.60
C SER A 369 -16.23 -5.90 33.29
N SER A 370 -15.39 -5.61 34.28
CA SER A 370 -13.94 -5.58 34.09
C SER A 370 -13.45 -6.94 33.57
N CYS A 371 -12.57 -6.89 32.57
CA CYS A 371 -12.11 -8.05 31.82
C CYS A 371 -10.60 -8.21 32.02
N ILE A 372 -10.20 -9.22 32.78
CA ILE A 372 -8.79 -9.59 32.95
C ILE A 372 -8.53 -10.77 32.01
N HIS A 373 -7.42 -10.68 31.28
CA HIS A 373 -7.11 -11.57 30.16
C HIS A 373 -8.32 -11.79 29.22
N PRO A 374 -8.80 -10.73 28.53
CA PRO A 374 -9.91 -10.82 27.60
C PRO A 374 -9.63 -11.85 26.51
N ARG A 375 -10.66 -12.63 26.20
CA ARG A 375 -10.74 -13.52 25.04
C ARG A 375 -11.82 -13.01 24.11
N ALA A 376 -11.44 -12.70 22.87
CA ALA A 376 -12.34 -12.17 21.86
C ALA A 376 -12.65 -13.24 20.81
N ASN A 377 -13.92 -13.63 20.71
CA ASN A 377 -14.40 -14.61 19.75
C ASN A 377 -15.10 -13.85 18.62
N VAL A 378 -14.49 -13.81 17.44
CA VAL A 378 -15.08 -13.23 16.24
C VAL A 378 -15.65 -14.36 15.38
N THR A 379 -16.90 -14.21 14.96
CA THR A 379 -17.60 -15.19 14.11
C THR A 379 -18.15 -14.48 12.89
N LEU A 380 -17.78 -14.93 11.69
CA LEU A 380 -18.37 -14.51 10.42
C LEU A 380 -19.52 -15.46 10.06
N ALA A 381 -20.64 -14.90 9.61
CA ALA A 381 -21.80 -15.68 9.19
C ALA A 381 -22.41 -15.16 7.89
N ASP A 382 -23.06 -16.05 7.14
CA ASP A 382 -23.86 -15.70 5.96
C ASP A 382 -25.22 -15.08 6.33
N ALA A 383 -26.00 -14.66 5.33
CA ALA A 383 -27.35 -14.13 5.52
C ALA A 383 -28.37 -15.12 6.14
N LYS A 384 -28.03 -16.41 6.26
CA LYS A 384 -28.83 -17.45 6.92
C LYS A 384 -28.31 -17.78 8.32
N LEU A 385 -27.32 -17.02 8.82
CA LEU A 385 -26.60 -17.26 10.08
C LEU A 385 -25.76 -18.56 10.11
N GLY A 386 -25.43 -19.11 8.93
CA GLY A 386 -24.45 -20.17 8.81
C GLY A 386 -23.03 -19.64 9.03
N VAL A 387 -22.26 -20.27 9.91
CA VAL A 387 -20.89 -19.83 10.23
C VAL A 387 -19.95 -20.07 9.04
N LEU A 388 -19.36 -18.99 8.53
CA LEU A 388 -18.39 -19.00 7.42
C LEU A 388 -16.94 -19.09 7.93
N ALA A 389 -16.67 -18.48 9.08
CA ALA A 389 -15.39 -18.56 9.78
C ALA A 389 -15.59 -18.21 11.26
N GLN A 390 -14.75 -18.77 12.13
CA GLN A 390 -14.68 -18.36 13.53
C GLN A 390 -13.22 -18.35 13.97
N MET A 391 -12.82 -17.33 14.72
CA MET A 391 -11.50 -17.21 15.31
C MET A 391 -11.67 -16.72 16.75
N SER A 392 -10.96 -17.39 17.67
CA SER A 392 -10.88 -17.00 19.07
C SER A 392 -9.49 -16.44 19.34
N PHE A 393 -9.45 -15.31 20.03
CA PHE A 393 -8.25 -14.65 20.51
C PHE A 393 -8.16 -14.82 22.02
N GLU A 394 -6.98 -15.14 22.56
CA GLU A 394 -6.73 -15.16 24.01
C GLU A 394 -5.49 -14.32 24.33
N THR A 395 -5.62 -13.41 25.30
CA THR A 395 -4.50 -12.59 25.83
C THR A 395 -3.63 -13.32 26.83
N ALA A 396 -4.09 -14.45 27.39
CA ALA A 396 -3.33 -15.24 28.34
C ALA A 396 -2.03 -15.75 27.70
N THR A 397 -0.90 -15.43 28.33
CA THR A 397 0.40 -16.03 27.98
C THR A 397 0.44 -17.46 28.51
N THR A 398 0.69 -18.42 27.63
CA THR A 398 0.95 -19.80 28.04
C THR A 398 2.21 -19.83 28.92
N PRO A 399 2.20 -20.49 30.09
CA PRO A 399 3.41 -20.63 30.88
C PRO A 399 4.44 -21.45 30.11
N SER A 400 5.53 -20.81 29.69
CA SER A 400 6.72 -21.51 29.20
C SER A 400 7.22 -22.49 30.28
N PRO A 401 7.75 -23.68 29.91
CA PRO A 401 8.48 -24.53 30.85
C PRO A 401 9.54 -23.70 31.59
N SER A 402 9.63 -23.90 32.91
CA SER A 402 10.46 -23.06 33.77
C SER A 402 11.95 -23.20 33.46
N ILE A 403 12.46 -22.34 32.59
CA ILE A 403 13.85 -21.88 32.67
C ILE A 403 14.02 -21.28 34.08
N PRO A 404 15.12 -21.57 34.81
CA PRO A 404 15.30 -21.06 36.16
C PRO A 404 15.08 -19.55 36.20
N GLN A 405 14.24 -19.08 37.13
CA GLN A 405 14.05 -17.65 37.34
C GLN A 405 15.42 -17.00 37.57
N LYS A 406 15.88 -16.24 36.58
CA LYS A 406 16.79 -15.14 36.87
C LYS A 406 15.95 -14.15 37.65
N GLU A 407 16.11 -14.17 38.98
CA GLU A 407 15.32 -13.39 39.94
C GLU A 407 14.94 -12.03 39.34
N THR A 408 13.65 -11.83 39.10
CA THR A 408 13.13 -10.50 38.80
C THR A 408 13.57 -9.57 39.92
N ASN A 409 13.92 -8.34 39.56
CA ASN A 409 14.96 -7.61 40.27
C ASN A 409 14.48 -6.88 41.54
N THR A 410 13.71 -7.59 42.38
CA THR A 410 13.26 -7.15 43.71
C THR A 410 14.44 -6.81 44.60
N LYS A 411 15.61 -7.47 44.41
CA LYS A 411 16.87 -7.10 45.04
C LYS A 411 17.33 -5.70 44.65
N ASN A 412 17.23 -5.26 43.39
CA ASN A 412 17.57 -3.89 43.01
C ASN A 412 16.53 -2.86 43.47
N ILE A 413 15.24 -3.18 43.48
CA ILE A 413 14.22 -2.26 44.04
C ILE A 413 14.44 -2.09 45.56
N LEU A 414 14.68 -3.19 46.29
CA LEU A 414 15.05 -3.14 47.70
C LEU A 414 16.40 -2.44 47.91
N ALA A 415 17.39 -2.63 47.05
CA ALA A 415 18.68 -1.94 47.14
C ALA A 415 18.56 -0.44 46.87
N VAL A 416 17.75 -0.01 45.89
CA VAL A 416 17.47 1.41 45.63
C VAL A 416 16.69 2.02 46.79
N MET A 417 15.66 1.34 47.31
CA MET A 417 14.94 1.77 48.51
C MET A 417 15.84 1.82 49.75
N LEU A 418 16.78 0.88 49.91
CA LEU A 418 17.78 0.85 50.98
C LEU A 418 18.80 1.99 50.81
N VAL A 419 19.23 2.31 49.58
CA VAL A 419 20.13 3.44 49.29
C VAL A 419 19.42 4.78 49.53
N ILE A 420 18.14 4.91 49.17
CA ILE A 420 17.31 6.08 49.50
C ILE A 420 17.13 6.19 51.02
N LEU A 421 16.80 5.11 51.71
CA LEU A 421 16.66 5.09 53.17
C LEU A 421 17.99 5.43 53.87
N LEU A 422 19.11 4.85 53.43
CA LEU A 422 20.44 5.13 53.97
C LEU A 422 20.89 6.56 53.68
N SER A 423 20.60 7.12 52.50
CA SER A 423 20.92 8.53 52.19
C SER A 423 20.03 9.51 52.95
N VAL A 424 18.76 9.20 53.21
CA VAL A 424 17.88 9.97 54.12
C VAL A 424 18.37 9.88 55.58
N ILE A 425 18.76 8.69 56.06
CA ILE A 425 19.36 8.52 57.40
C ILE A 425 20.68 9.28 57.49
N PHE A 426 21.53 9.24 56.46
CA PHE A 426 22.81 9.95 56.43
C PHE A 426 22.61 11.47 56.40
N ALA A 427 21.64 11.98 55.62
CA ALA A 427 21.25 13.38 55.63
C ALA A 427 20.69 13.82 57.00
N PHE A 428 19.90 12.97 57.67
CA PHE A 428 19.40 13.21 59.03
C PHE A 428 20.53 13.21 60.07
N LEU A 429 21.54 12.34 59.93
CA LEU A 429 22.73 12.32 60.79
C LEU A 429 23.61 13.55 60.58
N ILE A 430 23.77 14.03 59.35
CA ILE A 430 24.45 15.31 59.04
C ILE A 430 23.66 16.49 59.62
N TYR A 431 22.32 16.50 59.49
CA TYR A 431 21.47 17.53 60.08
C TYR A 431 21.56 17.56 61.61
N ARG A 432 21.64 16.39 62.25
CA ARG A 432 21.78 16.28 63.71
C ARG A 432 23.18 16.68 64.20
N ASN A 433 24.24 16.34 63.46
CA ASN A 433 25.61 16.72 63.76
C ASN A 433 26.00 18.04 63.08
N LYS A 434 25.66 19.18 63.70
CA LYS A 434 25.94 20.57 63.28
C LYS A 434 27.43 20.97 63.12
N LYS A 435 28.34 20.04 62.79
CA LYS A 435 29.79 20.28 62.61
C LYS A 435 30.42 19.37 61.53
N VAL A 436 29.97 19.47 60.28
CA VAL A 436 30.73 18.94 59.13
C VAL A 436 30.71 19.99 58.02
N HIS A 437 31.85 20.67 57.83
CA HIS A 437 31.93 21.87 56.97
C HIS A 437 32.63 21.64 55.61
N SER A 438 33.07 20.41 55.31
CA SER A 438 33.72 20.07 54.04
C SER A 438 33.65 18.57 53.73
N LEU A 439 32.80 18.17 52.79
CA LEU A 439 32.90 16.87 52.08
C LEU A 439 32.44 17.08 50.62
N PRO A 440 33.00 16.35 49.63
CA PRO A 440 32.86 16.70 48.22
C PRO A 440 31.55 16.17 47.61
N VAL A 441 30.88 17.00 46.80
CA VAL A 441 29.56 16.69 46.21
C VAL A 441 29.64 15.68 45.04
N GLY A 442 30.84 15.40 44.53
CA GLY A 442 31.08 14.57 43.34
C GLY A 442 30.48 13.15 43.34
N PRO A 443 30.64 12.33 44.39
CA PRO A 443 30.18 10.92 44.36
C PRO A 443 28.66 10.75 44.28
N LEU A 444 27.90 11.72 44.82
CA LEU A 444 26.44 11.66 44.91
C LEU A 444 25.77 11.97 43.56
N VAL A 445 26.38 12.85 42.76
CA VAL A 445 25.92 13.13 41.39
C VAL A 445 26.21 11.95 40.46
N LEU A 446 27.38 11.30 40.62
CA LEU A 446 27.77 10.16 39.79
C LEU A 446 26.81 8.96 39.93
N LEU A 447 26.37 8.66 41.15
CA LEU A 447 25.37 7.62 41.42
C LEU A 447 23.99 7.96 40.85
N PHE A 448 23.61 9.24 40.84
CA PHE A 448 22.34 9.69 40.25
C PHE A 448 22.33 9.56 38.71
N VAL A 449 23.47 9.82 38.06
CA VAL A 449 23.63 9.69 36.60
C VAL A 449 23.66 8.22 36.17
N ILE A 450 24.34 7.34 36.91
CA ILE A 450 24.38 5.90 36.61
C ILE A 450 22.99 5.25 36.77
N GLY A 451 22.17 5.73 37.70
CA GLY A 451 20.79 5.25 37.89
C GLY A 451 19.85 5.52 36.71
N PHE A 452 20.08 6.58 35.93
CA PHE A 452 19.25 6.94 34.77
C PHE A 452 19.67 6.25 33.45
N MET A 453 20.82 5.57 33.42
CA MET A 453 21.38 4.92 32.21
C MET A 453 20.81 3.51 31.94
N PHE A 454 19.90 2.98 32.76
CA PHE A 454 19.45 1.59 32.69
C PHE A 454 17.92 1.39 32.53
N THR A 455 17.21 2.31 31.86
CA THR A 455 15.75 2.21 31.64
C THR A 455 15.27 2.42 30.20
N HIS A 456 16.14 2.26 29.20
CA HIS A 456 15.73 2.32 27.78
C HIS A 456 16.18 1.04 27.05
N ALA A 457 15.34 0.02 27.10
CA ALA A 457 15.42 -1.13 26.19
C ALA A 457 14.74 -0.74 24.87
N GLU A 458 15.50 -0.21 23.92
CA GLU A 458 14.96 0.16 22.59
C GLU A 458 14.69 -1.10 21.76
N ILE A 459 13.43 -1.52 21.63
CA ILE A 459 12.99 -2.72 20.91
C ILE A 459 13.12 -2.55 19.38
N ALA A 460 13.80 -3.46 18.69
CA ALA A 460 14.01 -3.40 17.24
C ALA A 460 12.68 -3.37 16.49
N ARG A 461 12.58 -2.52 15.46
CA ARG A 461 11.30 -2.29 14.78
C ARG A 461 11.11 -3.19 13.56
N ALA A 462 10.02 -3.93 13.58
CA ALA A 462 9.35 -4.46 12.41
C ALA A 462 7.88 -4.08 12.48
N ASP A 463 7.27 -3.91 11.31
CA ASP A 463 5.85 -3.61 11.15
C ASP A 463 5.32 -4.35 9.92
N THR A 464 4.26 -5.15 10.12
CA THR A 464 3.40 -5.62 9.02
C THR A 464 2.31 -4.58 8.80
N PHE A 465 2.14 -4.14 7.55
CA PHE A 465 1.15 -3.13 7.19
C PHE A 465 0.38 -3.47 5.90
N TYR A 466 -0.79 -2.84 5.77
CA TYR A 466 -1.68 -2.96 4.63
C TYR A 466 -1.54 -1.79 3.65
N THR A 467 -1.42 -2.10 2.36
CA THR A 467 -1.11 -1.14 1.29
C THR A 467 -2.34 -0.59 0.56
N GLY A 468 -3.48 -1.30 0.59
CA GLY A 468 -4.76 -0.80 0.06
C GLY A 468 -5.12 -1.18 -1.38
N PHE A 469 -4.26 -1.91 -2.12
CA PHE A 469 -4.45 -2.13 -3.56
C PHE A 469 -5.55 -3.14 -3.94
N THR A 470 -5.59 -4.30 -3.28
CA THR A 470 -6.36 -5.48 -3.70
C THR A 470 -6.92 -6.28 -2.52
N GLY A 471 -7.03 -5.65 -1.34
CA GLY A 471 -7.53 -6.32 -0.13
C GLY A 471 -6.61 -7.36 0.50
N THR A 472 -5.65 -7.90 -0.25
CA THR A 472 -4.96 -9.15 0.10
C THR A 472 -3.44 -9.05 0.10
N THR A 473 -2.88 -7.89 -0.24
CA THR A 473 -1.42 -7.67 -0.20
C THR A 473 -1.01 -7.16 1.17
N LEU A 474 -0.18 -7.94 1.87
CA LEU A 474 0.43 -7.62 3.15
C LEU A 474 1.93 -7.43 2.95
N VAL A 475 2.50 -6.42 3.61
CA VAL A 475 3.93 -6.10 3.51
C VAL A 475 4.51 -6.08 4.90
N ASN A 476 5.55 -6.89 5.12
CA ASN A 476 6.37 -6.83 6.33
C ASN A 476 7.69 -6.14 6.00
N VAL A 477 8.13 -5.26 6.89
CA VAL A 477 9.48 -4.66 6.86
C VAL A 477 10.08 -4.72 8.25
N SER A 478 11.36 -5.06 8.35
CA SER A 478 12.07 -5.20 9.62
C SER A 478 13.52 -4.71 9.54
N LEU A 479 14.03 -4.23 10.67
CA LEU A 479 15.44 -3.94 10.89
C LEU A 479 16.01 -4.94 11.89
N ASN A 480 17.22 -5.44 11.66
CA ASN A 480 17.86 -6.40 12.55
C ASN A 480 18.17 -5.83 13.95
N LYS A 481 18.31 -4.50 14.07
CA LYS A 481 18.48 -3.74 15.33
C LYS A 481 17.73 -2.41 15.30
N THR A 482 17.48 -1.84 16.47
CA THR A 482 17.06 -0.43 16.71
C THR A 482 18.18 0.57 16.56
N SER A 483 19.38 0.17 16.97
CA SER A 483 20.47 1.07 17.30
C SER A 483 21.78 0.53 16.74
N TYR A 484 22.54 1.41 16.10
CA TYR A 484 23.75 1.08 15.33
C TYR A 484 24.89 2.01 15.71
N ALA A 485 26.13 1.54 15.63
CA ALA A 485 27.28 2.43 15.59
C ALA A 485 27.39 3.14 14.22
N PRO A 486 28.01 4.33 14.13
CA PRO A 486 28.24 5.02 12.85
C PRO A 486 28.94 4.12 11.83
N GLY A 487 28.30 3.88 10.68
CA GLY A 487 28.82 3.00 9.62
C GLY A 487 28.67 1.49 9.86
N GLU A 488 28.05 1.05 10.96
CA GLU A 488 27.76 -0.36 11.20
C GLU A 488 26.80 -0.92 10.11
N PRO A 489 27.02 -2.15 9.60
CA PRO A 489 26.10 -2.75 8.64
C PRO A 489 24.72 -3.02 9.26
N MET A 490 23.71 -2.29 8.80
CA MET A 490 22.30 -2.52 9.10
C MET A 490 21.69 -3.45 8.05
N THR A 491 20.93 -4.45 8.50
CA THR A 491 20.22 -5.39 7.63
C THR A 491 18.75 -5.07 7.63
N ILE A 492 18.27 -4.66 6.45
CA ILE A 492 16.87 -4.35 6.15
C ILE A 492 16.28 -5.62 5.54
N THR A 493 15.30 -6.22 6.20
CA THR A 493 14.54 -7.34 5.66
C THR A 493 13.14 -6.85 5.28
N GLY A 494 12.55 -7.45 4.24
CA GLY A 494 11.17 -7.21 3.88
C GLY A 494 10.58 -8.33 3.07
N SER A 495 9.26 -8.45 3.13
CA SER A 495 8.51 -9.41 2.33
C SER A 495 7.23 -8.78 1.77
N ILE A 496 6.72 -9.40 0.71
CA ILE A 496 5.38 -9.15 0.20
C ILE A 496 4.67 -10.50 0.19
N THR A 497 3.55 -10.56 0.92
CA THR A 497 2.65 -11.72 1.00
C THR A 497 1.35 -11.37 0.29
N VAL A 498 0.95 -12.18 -0.68
CA VAL A 498 -0.33 -12.04 -1.37
C VAL A 498 -1.29 -13.11 -0.84
N ALA A 499 -2.13 -12.72 0.12
CA ALA A 499 -3.04 -13.60 0.87
C ALA A 499 -4.32 -14.02 0.11
N GLY A 500 -4.50 -13.52 -1.12
CA GLY A 500 -5.53 -13.96 -2.06
C GLY A 500 -5.01 -15.09 -2.94
N CYS A 501 -5.90 -15.81 -3.63
CA CYS A 501 -5.56 -17.06 -4.33
C CYS A 501 -5.26 -16.88 -5.83
N ALA A 502 -5.01 -15.65 -6.29
CA ALA A 502 -4.90 -15.28 -7.71
C ALA A 502 -3.93 -16.15 -8.54
N ASN A 503 -4.41 -16.71 -9.66
CA ASN A 503 -3.58 -17.50 -10.57
C ASN A 503 -2.60 -16.64 -11.39
N SER A 504 -2.91 -15.37 -11.68
CA SER A 504 -2.00 -14.48 -12.40
C SER A 504 -1.01 -13.78 -11.47
N GLY A 505 0.28 -13.80 -11.80
CA GLY A 505 1.30 -13.04 -11.07
C GLY A 505 1.41 -11.58 -11.53
N ASP A 506 1.02 -10.64 -10.68
CA ASP A 506 1.19 -9.19 -10.91
C ASP A 506 2.58 -8.71 -10.50
N TRP A 507 3.02 -7.57 -11.03
CA TRP A 507 4.31 -6.95 -10.66
C TRP A 507 4.21 -6.22 -9.33
N TYR A 508 5.00 -6.67 -8.35
CA TYR A 508 5.14 -6.03 -7.04
C TYR A 508 6.56 -5.47 -6.87
N LEU A 509 6.64 -4.22 -6.44
CA LEU A 509 7.88 -3.54 -6.13
C LEU A 509 7.86 -3.08 -4.66
N LEU A 510 8.90 -3.41 -3.90
CA LEU A 510 9.21 -2.81 -2.59
C LEU A 510 10.56 -2.12 -2.73
N LYS A 511 10.58 -0.80 -2.57
CA LYS A 511 11.80 0.02 -2.54
C LYS A 511 12.10 0.48 -1.13
N TYR A 512 13.36 0.75 -0.84
CA TYR A 512 13.82 1.29 0.43
C TYR A 512 14.84 2.43 0.25
N GLY A 513 14.99 3.29 1.25
CA GLY A 513 16.01 4.33 1.27
C GLY A 513 16.16 5.03 2.61
N VAL A 514 17.40 5.15 3.08
CA VAL A 514 17.76 5.80 4.36
C VAL A 514 17.72 7.32 4.18
N ASP A 515 17.02 8.01 5.09
CA ASP A 515 16.94 9.48 5.19
C ASP A 515 16.62 10.26 3.90
N LEU A 516 15.91 9.63 2.95
CA LEU A 516 15.46 10.29 1.74
C LEU A 516 14.46 11.43 2.04
N ALA A 517 14.60 12.52 1.29
CA ALA A 517 13.66 13.64 1.28
C ALA A 517 12.37 13.29 0.54
N VAL A 518 11.27 13.95 0.89
CA VAL A 518 9.96 13.74 0.27
C VAL A 518 9.98 14.27 -1.18
N GLY A 519 9.99 13.34 -2.14
CA GLY A 519 10.13 13.58 -3.58
C GLY A 519 9.96 12.27 -4.36
N PRO A 520 10.23 12.23 -5.68
CA PRO A 520 10.19 10.98 -6.44
C PRO A 520 11.18 9.98 -5.85
N PHE A 521 10.70 8.83 -5.38
CA PHE A 521 11.48 7.89 -4.58
C PHE A 521 12.58 7.21 -5.40
N THR A 522 13.81 7.70 -5.25
CA THR A 522 15.04 7.21 -5.90
C THR A 522 15.69 6.03 -5.17
N GLY A 523 15.07 5.52 -4.10
CA GLY A 523 15.59 4.41 -3.31
C GLY A 523 15.69 3.09 -4.09
N ALA A 524 16.56 2.20 -3.59
CA ALA A 524 16.88 0.92 -4.20
C ALA A 524 15.72 -0.08 -4.08
N TYR A 525 15.66 -1.04 -5.01
CA TYR A 525 14.71 -2.15 -4.94
C TYR A 525 15.17 -3.17 -3.89
N LEU A 526 14.28 -3.48 -2.95
CA LEU A 526 14.38 -4.66 -2.09
C LEU A 526 13.69 -5.85 -2.76
N ILE A 527 12.49 -5.64 -3.33
CA ILE A 527 11.76 -6.64 -4.12
C ILE A 527 11.36 -6.02 -5.46
N SER A 528 11.49 -6.79 -6.55
CA SER A 528 11.05 -6.44 -7.90
C SER A 528 10.74 -7.69 -8.71
N GLN A 529 9.62 -8.36 -8.43
CA GLN A 529 9.24 -9.64 -9.05
C GLN A 529 7.73 -9.69 -9.35
N ARG A 530 7.32 -10.67 -10.16
CA ARG A 530 5.91 -11.05 -10.28
C ARG A 530 5.54 -12.01 -9.15
N ILE A 531 4.41 -11.76 -8.47
CA ILE A 531 3.95 -12.56 -7.33
C ILE A 531 2.52 -13.01 -7.59
N ALA A 532 2.29 -14.33 -7.59
CA ALA A 532 0.96 -14.92 -7.66
C ALA A 532 0.27 -14.90 -6.28
N GLY A 533 -0.99 -15.29 -6.23
CA GLY A 533 -1.66 -15.58 -4.96
C GLY A 533 -0.98 -16.68 -4.14
N GLY A 534 -1.34 -16.78 -2.85
CA GLY A 534 -0.80 -17.79 -1.93
C GLY A 534 0.71 -17.73 -1.72
N SER A 535 1.36 -16.66 -2.13
CA SER A 535 2.82 -16.57 -2.25
C SER A 535 3.41 -15.43 -1.42
N THR A 536 4.55 -15.72 -0.79
CA THR A 536 5.40 -14.74 -0.10
C THR A 536 6.76 -14.69 -0.78
N ILE A 537 7.22 -13.50 -1.14
CA ILE A 537 8.60 -13.26 -1.61
C ILE A 537 9.39 -12.58 -0.49
N PHE A 538 10.59 -13.09 -0.23
CA PHE A 538 11.45 -12.69 0.87
C PHE A 538 12.66 -11.95 0.31
N SER A 539 13.09 -10.85 0.93
CA SER A 539 14.31 -10.18 0.53
C SER A 539 14.99 -9.49 1.70
N SER A 540 16.31 -9.34 1.59
CA SER A 540 17.12 -8.64 2.57
C SER A 540 18.25 -7.88 1.87
N ALA A 541 18.48 -6.65 2.30
CA ALA A 541 19.61 -5.83 1.89
C ALA A 541 20.43 -5.40 3.10
N THR A 542 21.75 -5.37 2.95
CA THR A 542 22.66 -4.81 3.96
C THR A 542 23.21 -3.48 3.45
N VAL A 543 23.07 -2.43 4.25
CA VAL A 543 23.60 -1.09 3.97
C VAL A 543 24.34 -0.56 5.20
N PRO A 544 25.30 0.37 5.07
CA PRO A 544 25.92 1.00 6.24
C PRO A 544 24.94 1.97 6.92
N ALA A 545 24.88 1.95 8.24
CA ALA A 545 24.20 2.97 9.02
C ALA A 545 24.84 4.36 8.78
N PRO A 546 24.07 5.47 8.82
CA PRO A 546 24.60 6.83 8.68
C PRO A 546 25.80 7.12 9.59
N LEU A 547 26.75 7.93 9.12
CA LEU A 547 27.92 8.34 9.90
C LEU A 547 27.60 9.44 10.93
N LEU A 548 26.47 10.13 10.77
CA LEU A 548 25.96 11.10 11.72
C LEU A 548 25.25 10.37 12.86
N ALA A 549 25.53 10.73 14.11
CA ALA A 549 24.78 10.23 15.26
C ALA A 549 23.47 11.01 15.43
N GLY A 550 22.38 10.32 15.75
CA GLY A 550 21.05 10.92 15.85
C GLY A 550 19.91 9.93 15.61
N SER A 551 18.72 10.47 15.34
CA SER A 551 17.54 9.72 14.92
C SER A 551 17.43 9.75 13.39
N HIS A 552 17.27 8.57 12.80
CA HIS A 552 17.28 8.32 11.36
C HIS A 552 16.07 7.47 10.96
N ARG A 553 15.77 7.38 9.67
CA ARG A 553 14.64 6.55 9.18
C ARG A 553 14.97 5.81 7.89
N VAL A 554 14.56 4.55 7.84
CA VAL A 554 14.46 3.79 6.59
C VAL A 554 13.07 4.02 6.03
N ASN A 555 12.97 4.71 4.91
CA ASN A 555 11.71 4.90 4.19
C ASN A 555 11.50 3.70 3.26
N PHE A 556 10.25 3.30 3.09
CA PHE A 556 9.81 2.23 2.20
C PHE A 556 8.72 2.75 1.27
N LEU A 557 8.74 2.31 0.01
CA LEU A 557 7.69 2.59 -0.97
C LEU A 557 7.25 1.29 -1.63
N THR A 558 5.95 1.06 -1.72
CA THR A 558 5.38 -0.11 -2.39
C THR A 558 4.51 0.28 -3.59
N THR A 559 4.64 -0.46 -4.69
CA THR A 559 3.88 -0.20 -5.91
C THR A 559 3.44 -1.51 -6.56
N THR A 560 2.23 -1.55 -7.10
CA THR A 560 1.69 -2.70 -7.86
C THR A 560 1.35 -2.26 -9.27
N GLY A 561 1.95 -2.90 -10.28
CA GLY A 561 1.81 -2.48 -11.67
C GLY A 561 2.18 -1.01 -11.88
N TRP A 562 1.21 -0.21 -12.36
CA TRP A 562 1.37 1.24 -12.59
C TRP A 562 0.90 2.12 -11.42
N VAL A 563 0.43 1.53 -10.32
CA VAL A 563 -0.14 2.28 -9.18
C VAL A 563 0.91 2.39 -8.07
N VAL A 564 1.28 3.63 -7.75
CA VAL A 564 2.18 3.97 -6.64
C VAL A 564 1.37 4.12 -5.36
N SER A 565 1.77 3.48 -4.26
CA SER A 565 1.11 3.66 -2.96
C SER A 565 1.98 4.34 -1.90
N LYS A 566 1.27 4.76 -0.86
CA LYS A 566 1.68 5.05 0.52
C LYS A 566 3.15 4.73 0.85
N SER A 567 3.88 5.78 1.20
CA SER A 567 5.14 5.75 1.93
C SER A 567 4.94 5.14 3.33
N TYR A 568 5.94 4.37 3.78
CA TYR A 568 6.09 4.00 5.19
C TYR A 568 7.52 4.29 5.65
N PHE A 569 7.77 4.35 6.96
CA PHE A 569 9.14 4.44 7.47
C PHE A 569 9.32 3.73 8.81
N LEU A 570 10.49 3.09 8.98
CA LEU A 570 10.97 2.58 10.25
C LEU A 570 12.03 3.53 10.82
N PRO A 571 11.81 4.14 12.01
CA PRO A 571 12.83 4.93 12.68
C PRO A 571 13.87 4.05 13.38
N PHE A 572 15.12 4.51 13.42
CA PHE A 572 16.24 3.87 14.11
C PHE A 572 17.23 4.92 14.62
N THR A 573 18.11 4.52 15.55
CA THR A 573 19.07 5.41 16.21
C THR A 573 20.50 5.09 15.73
N VAL A 574 21.32 6.11 15.47
CA VAL A 574 22.77 5.96 15.37
C VAL A 574 23.40 6.51 16.63
N ASN A 575 24.10 5.66 17.36
CA ASN A 575 24.71 6.00 18.65
C ASN A 575 25.80 7.07 18.50
N THR A 576 25.90 7.95 19.49
CA THR A 576 27.07 8.81 19.63
C THR A 576 28.30 7.93 19.88
N PRO A 577 29.39 8.08 19.09
CA PRO A 577 30.60 7.28 19.31
C PRO A 577 31.18 7.59 20.69
N SER A 578 31.34 6.55 21.51
CA SER A 578 31.92 6.65 22.84
C SER A 578 33.44 6.85 22.77
N CYS A 579 33.88 8.08 22.45
CA CYS A 579 35.29 8.47 22.34
C CYS A 579 36.00 8.31 23.72
N THR A 580 36.45 7.10 24.06
CA THR A 580 37.17 6.76 25.30
C THR A 580 38.60 6.34 24.98
N GLY A 581 39.50 7.32 24.94
CA GLY A 581 40.92 7.13 24.63
C GLY A 581 41.38 8.04 23.50
N ALA A 582 42.56 8.64 23.66
CA ALA A 582 43.19 9.42 22.61
C ALA A 582 43.94 8.49 21.64
N THR A 583 43.47 8.39 20.41
CA THR A 583 44.19 7.76 19.29
C THR A 583 44.46 8.80 18.19
N PRO A 584 45.60 8.73 17.47
CA PRO A 584 45.92 9.72 16.44
C PRO A 584 45.01 9.62 15.22
N CYS A 585 44.77 10.76 14.56
CA CYS A 585 43.94 10.85 13.36
C CYS A 585 44.47 9.95 12.22
N GLY A 586 43.59 9.18 11.56
CA GLY A 586 44.00 8.41 10.37
C GLY A 586 43.12 7.23 9.92
N THR A 587 42.05 6.87 10.63
CA THR A 587 41.17 5.73 10.26
C THR A 587 39.71 6.14 10.07
N PRO A 588 38.96 5.57 9.10
CA PRO A 588 37.53 5.83 8.94
C PRO A 588 36.76 5.43 10.20
N GLY A 589 36.08 6.40 10.84
CA GLY A 589 35.30 6.20 12.07
C GLY A 589 35.64 7.13 13.25
N SER A 590 36.67 7.99 13.15
CA SER A 590 37.01 8.93 14.23
C SER A 590 36.03 10.11 14.36
N CYS A 591 35.71 10.48 15.61
CA CYS A 591 34.68 11.46 16.00
C CYS A 591 34.80 12.82 15.25
N PHE A 592 33.76 13.22 14.48
CA PHE A 592 33.71 14.51 13.77
C PHE A 592 33.69 15.70 14.74
N ALA A 593 34.74 16.52 14.74
CA ALA A 593 34.72 17.82 15.42
C ALA A 593 33.87 18.82 14.62
N LYS A 594 32.98 19.56 15.30
CA LYS A 594 32.26 20.69 14.70
C LYS A 594 33.25 21.74 14.21
N SER A 595 33.06 22.22 12.98
CA SER A 595 33.80 23.36 12.43
C SER A 595 33.61 24.61 13.31
N GLY A 596 34.68 25.07 13.93
CA GLY A 596 34.68 26.18 14.89
C GLY A 596 35.90 27.07 14.75
N CYS A 597 36.26 27.47 13.52
CA CYS A 597 37.31 28.46 13.31
C CYS A 597 36.84 29.85 13.77
N ASN A 598 37.25 30.27 14.96
CA ASN A 598 37.20 31.67 15.37
C ASN A 598 38.51 32.36 15.02
N ASN A 599 38.46 33.37 14.14
CA ASN A 599 39.62 34.18 13.78
C ASN A 599 40.04 35.08 14.96
N VAL A 600 40.86 34.56 15.88
CA VAL A 600 41.56 35.33 16.90
C VAL A 600 43.03 34.88 16.93
N CYS A 601 43.93 35.81 16.61
CA CYS A 601 45.37 35.56 16.63
C CYS A 601 45.90 35.62 18.08
N GLY A 602 46.67 34.62 18.54
CA GLY A 602 47.37 34.66 19.84
C GLY A 602 47.18 33.47 20.80
N SER A 603 46.95 32.24 20.31
CA SER A 603 46.96 31.04 21.18
C SER A 603 48.36 30.43 21.28
N THR A 604 48.77 29.98 22.47
CA THR A 604 50.09 29.42 22.79
C THR A 604 50.03 27.96 23.30
N ALA A 605 49.10 27.17 22.78
CA ALA A 605 48.93 25.75 23.14
C ALA A 605 49.79 24.81 22.27
N VAL A 606 50.51 23.88 22.89
CA VAL A 606 51.52 23.01 22.24
C VAL A 606 50.91 21.71 21.69
N ASN A 607 49.85 21.84 20.88
CA ASN A 607 49.37 20.78 19.97
C ASN A 607 48.30 21.39 19.04
N ASP A 608 48.75 21.79 17.85
CA ASP A 608 47.88 22.25 16.76
C ASP A 608 47.91 21.21 15.62
N CYS A 609 46.76 20.95 15.02
CA CYS A 609 46.58 19.97 13.95
C CYS A 609 46.00 20.66 12.70
N ALA A 610 46.72 21.66 12.20
CA ALA A 610 46.56 22.17 10.85
C ALA A 610 47.93 22.53 10.25
N GLY A 611 48.07 22.39 8.94
CA GLY A 611 49.35 22.50 8.24
C GLY A 611 49.90 23.93 8.14
N THR A 612 51.18 24.00 7.79
CA THR A 612 51.94 25.22 7.50
C THR A 612 51.25 26.13 6.49
N CYS A 613 51.25 27.43 6.76
CA CYS A 613 50.81 28.44 5.81
C CYS A 613 51.62 28.40 4.50
N GLY A 614 50.93 28.45 3.35
CA GLY A 614 51.57 28.56 2.04
C GLY A 614 50.55 28.79 0.93
N GLY A 615 50.29 30.05 0.59
CA GLY A 615 49.47 30.40 -0.57
C GLY A 615 50.27 30.31 -1.87
N GLY A 616 49.70 29.69 -2.91
CA GLY A 616 50.32 29.59 -4.23
C GLY A 616 49.52 28.67 -5.15
N ALA A 617 49.14 29.17 -6.33
CA ALA A 617 48.24 28.51 -7.27
C ALA A 617 48.71 27.14 -7.78
N VAL A 618 47.73 26.31 -8.17
CA VAL A 618 47.91 25.09 -8.99
C VAL A 618 48.20 25.43 -10.45
N ASP A 619 48.97 24.58 -11.16
CA ASP A 619 48.41 23.86 -12.32
C ASP A 619 49.14 22.55 -12.69
N TYR A 620 48.39 21.65 -13.32
CA TYR A 620 48.68 20.40 -14.05
C TYR A 620 50.14 19.89 -14.17
N ASN A 621 50.48 18.87 -13.37
CA ASN A 621 50.36 17.44 -13.76
C ASN A 621 50.93 16.54 -12.65
N GLY A 622 50.10 15.69 -12.05
CA GLY A 622 50.53 14.81 -10.95
C GLY A 622 51.10 13.48 -11.43
N ALA A 623 52.23 13.03 -10.84
CA ALA A 623 52.55 11.62 -10.59
C ALA A 623 53.84 11.44 -9.75
N VAL A 624 53.70 11.15 -8.45
CA VAL A 624 54.70 10.49 -7.58
C VAL A 624 53.91 9.88 -6.42
N ALA A 625 54.14 8.68 -5.87
CA ALA A 625 55.01 7.54 -6.20
C ALA A 625 54.18 6.26 -5.89
N GLY A 626 54.53 5.01 -6.19
CA GLY A 626 55.74 4.42 -6.74
C GLY A 626 55.93 3.02 -6.13
N CYS A 627 56.17 1.98 -6.95
CA CYS A 627 56.49 0.62 -6.50
C CYS A 627 57.39 -0.07 -7.55
N GLY A 628 58.52 -0.65 -7.12
CA GLY A 628 59.29 -1.61 -7.91
C GLY A 628 60.46 -1.06 -8.74
N PHE A 629 61.67 -1.17 -8.21
CA PHE A 629 62.85 -1.55 -9.01
C PHE A 629 62.73 -3.06 -9.38
N PRO A 630 63.51 -3.63 -10.35
CA PRO A 630 64.67 -3.05 -11.05
C PRO A 630 64.66 -3.18 -12.59
N ALA A 631 65.51 -2.40 -13.27
CA ALA A 631 66.47 -2.84 -14.29
C ALA A 631 67.05 -1.65 -15.07
N CYS A 632 68.37 -1.61 -15.26
CA CYS A 632 69.04 -0.56 -16.03
C CYS A 632 69.36 -1.03 -17.46
N THR A 633 68.88 -0.30 -18.46
CA THR A 633 69.46 -0.18 -19.80
C THR A 633 69.14 1.25 -20.26
N GLY A 634 70.05 2.18 -20.50
CA GLY A 634 71.49 2.13 -20.76
C GLY A 634 71.78 3.30 -21.73
N ALA A 635 72.97 3.90 -21.65
CA ALA A 635 73.44 5.01 -22.51
C ALA A 635 72.76 6.39 -22.37
N THR A 636 73.15 7.12 -21.32
CA THR A 636 73.62 8.52 -21.51
C THR A 636 74.94 8.74 -20.76
N PRO A 637 75.95 9.27 -21.46
CA PRO A 637 76.93 10.18 -20.89
C PRO A 637 76.86 11.54 -21.64
N CYS A 638 77.12 12.71 -21.06
CA CYS A 638 77.27 13.19 -19.68
C CYS A 638 77.13 14.73 -19.75
N GLY A 639 76.77 15.44 -18.67
CA GLY A 639 77.06 16.89 -18.60
C GLY A 639 75.98 17.86 -18.07
N THR A 640 75.60 17.72 -16.80
CA THR A 640 75.18 18.82 -15.91
C THR A 640 75.89 18.59 -14.57
N PRO A 641 76.24 19.62 -13.73
CA PRO A 641 75.46 20.84 -13.49
C PRO A 641 76.22 22.18 -13.24
N GLY A 642 75.61 23.29 -13.70
CA GLY A 642 75.46 24.58 -12.99
C GLY A 642 76.65 25.34 -12.36
N SER A 643 77.12 26.39 -13.04
CA SER A 643 77.39 27.72 -12.43
C SER A 643 77.59 28.82 -13.47
N CYS A 644 77.05 30.02 -13.25
CA CYS A 644 77.34 31.20 -14.05
C CYS A 644 78.78 31.71 -13.83
N PHE A 645 79.47 32.19 -14.88
CA PHE A 645 80.09 33.54 -14.98
C PHE A 645 80.91 33.66 -16.29
N ALA A 646 81.50 34.83 -16.57
CA ALA A 646 81.74 35.33 -17.93
C ALA A 646 83.21 35.39 -18.41
N LYS A 647 83.34 35.58 -19.74
CA LYS A 647 84.44 36.20 -20.55
C LYS A 647 85.59 35.35 -21.16
N SER A 648 85.99 35.86 -22.34
CA SER A 648 87.26 35.74 -23.10
C SER A 648 87.73 34.38 -23.67
N GLY A 649 87.52 34.20 -24.99
CA GLY A 649 88.55 34.39 -26.03
C GLY A 649 89.61 33.29 -26.30
N CYS A 650 89.70 32.89 -27.59
CA CYS A 650 90.82 32.18 -28.25
C CYS A 650 91.12 30.72 -27.80
N ASP A 651 91.71 29.80 -28.59
CA ASP A 651 91.95 29.68 -30.05
C ASP A 651 92.35 28.22 -30.46
N ASN A 652 92.71 28.03 -31.74
CA ASN A 652 93.66 27.03 -32.30
C ASN A 652 93.45 25.49 -32.23
N VAL A 653 92.86 24.93 -33.30
CA VAL A 653 93.49 24.10 -34.37
C VAL A 653 94.35 22.83 -34.03
N CYS A 654 94.12 21.78 -34.86
CA CYS A 654 94.90 20.53 -35.09
C CYS A 654 94.84 19.42 -34.00
N GLY A 655 94.86 18.12 -34.36
CA GLY A 655 94.92 17.48 -35.69
C GLY A 655 95.08 15.94 -35.59
N SER A 656 95.46 15.29 -36.70
CA SER A 656 95.81 13.84 -36.83
C SER A 656 94.63 12.83 -36.93
N THR A 657 94.61 11.79 -37.78
CA THR A 657 95.33 11.45 -39.04
C THR A 657 94.57 10.29 -39.75
N ALA A 658 94.68 10.17 -41.07
CA ALA A 658 93.92 9.20 -41.89
C ALA A 658 94.52 7.77 -41.99
N VAL A 659 93.70 6.79 -42.43
CA VAL A 659 94.11 5.60 -43.21
C VAL A 659 93.00 5.26 -44.24
N ASN A 660 93.39 4.76 -45.43
CA ASN A 660 92.58 4.49 -46.64
C ASN A 660 91.96 3.08 -46.69
N ASP A 661 91.13 2.81 -47.72
CA ASP A 661 91.53 1.85 -48.78
C ASP A 661 90.94 2.20 -50.17
N CYS A 662 91.44 1.63 -51.28
CA CYS A 662 91.25 2.09 -52.66
C CYS A 662 91.09 0.98 -53.74
N ALA A 663 90.22 1.21 -54.75
CA ALA A 663 90.30 0.72 -56.16
C ALA A 663 89.10 1.30 -56.97
N GLY A 664 89.17 1.71 -58.26
CA GLY A 664 90.24 1.80 -59.28
C GLY A 664 89.82 2.65 -60.53
N THR A 665 90.70 2.74 -61.55
CA THR A 665 90.67 3.58 -62.80
C THR A 665 89.72 3.10 -63.92
N CYS A 666 89.34 3.79 -65.03
CA CYS A 666 89.56 5.12 -65.69
C CYS A 666 88.42 5.34 -66.76
N GLY A 667 88.32 6.36 -67.66
CA GLY A 667 89.06 7.59 -68.00
C GLY A 667 89.13 7.88 -69.54
N GLY A 668 88.64 9.03 -70.07
CA GLY A 668 88.64 9.35 -71.53
C GLY A 668 87.95 10.69 -71.95
N ARG A 669 88.32 11.25 -73.13
CA ARG A 669 87.88 12.57 -73.69
C ARG A 669 86.62 12.49 -74.59
N ALA A 670 85.85 13.59 -74.68
CA ALA A 670 85.31 14.10 -75.96
C ALA A 670 84.92 15.60 -75.88
N THR A 671 85.01 16.31 -77.00
CA THR A 671 84.48 17.67 -77.23
C THR A 671 83.69 17.68 -78.54
N ASP A 672 82.52 18.31 -78.54
CA ASP A 672 81.89 18.87 -79.75
C ASP A 672 81.03 20.08 -79.30
N TYR A 673 80.37 20.84 -80.17
CA TYR A 673 80.80 21.55 -81.38
C TYR A 673 79.66 22.52 -81.68
N ASN A 674 79.73 23.73 -81.10
CA ASN A 674 79.28 24.98 -81.72
C ASN A 674 79.57 26.14 -80.76
N GLY A 675 80.43 27.07 -81.19
CA GLY A 675 80.63 28.31 -80.47
C GLY A 675 79.44 29.24 -80.68
N ALA A 676 78.86 29.77 -79.60
CA ALA A 676 77.95 30.90 -79.66
C ALA A 676 78.31 31.91 -78.56
N VAL A 677 78.67 33.10 -79.01
CA VAL A 677 79.14 34.26 -78.25
C VAL A 677 78.11 34.73 -77.22
N ALA A 678 78.59 35.44 -76.18
CA ALA A 678 77.79 36.17 -75.21
C ALA A 678 76.57 36.90 -75.82
N GLY A 679 75.41 36.69 -75.21
CA GLY A 679 74.15 37.36 -75.53
C GLY A 679 73.56 38.04 -74.30
N CYS A 680 73.67 39.36 -74.25
CA CYS A 680 72.96 40.33 -73.40
C CYS A 680 72.08 39.75 -72.27
N GLY A 681 72.61 39.67 -71.05
CA GLY A 681 71.77 39.59 -69.86
C GLY A 681 70.91 40.85 -69.76
N GLY A 682 69.59 40.69 -69.86
CA GLY A 682 68.64 41.81 -69.78
C GLY A 682 68.72 42.55 -68.43
N PRO A 683 68.06 43.72 -68.32
CA PRO A 683 68.05 44.49 -67.08
C PRO A 683 67.58 43.63 -65.91
N LEU A 684 68.13 43.88 -64.72
CA LEU A 684 67.65 43.26 -63.50
C LEU A 684 66.14 43.53 -63.34
N SER A 685 65.39 42.55 -62.87
CA SER A 685 64.03 42.77 -62.38
C SER A 685 63.78 41.97 -61.11
N ILE A 686 63.00 42.54 -60.20
CA ILE A 686 62.48 41.88 -59.00
C ILE A 686 60.96 42.05 -58.97
N THR A 687 60.24 41.00 -58.58
CA THR A 687 58.78 41.05 -58.35
C THR A 687 58.48 40.40 -57.01
N ALA A 688 57.93 41.18 -56.07
CA ALA A 688 57.46 40.70 -54.78
C ALA A 688 56.02 40.20 -54.87
N ASN A 689 55.73 39.09 -54.19
CA ASN A 689 54.39 38.52 -54.13
C ASN A 689 53.55 39.20 -53.02
N PRO A 690 52.23 39.38 -53.21
CA PRO A 690 51.35 39.89 -52.17
C PRO A 690 51.27 38.91 -50.98
N VAL A 691 51.22 39.46 -49.76
CA VAL A 691 51.08 38.69 -48.52
C VAL A 691 49.61 38.66 -48.12
N ALA A 692 49.11 37.49 -47.69
CA ALA A 692 47.73 37.36 -47.22
C ALA A 692 47.49 38.20 -45.94
N PRO A 693 46.25 38.69 -45.69
CA PRO A 693 45.93 39.42 -44.46
C PRO A 693 46.22 38.60 -43.20
N ILE A 694 46.76 39.27 -42.18
CA ILE A 694 47.24 38.66 -40.93
C ILE A 694 46.40 39.16 -39.77
N THR A 695 46.09 38.30 -38.80
CA THR A 695 45.37 38.66 -37.58
C THR A 695 46.29 38.57 -36.37
N LEU A 696 46.20 39.53 -35.45
CA LEU A 696 46.94 39.49 -34.18
C LEU A 696 46.50 38.28 -33.33
N PRO A 697 47.44 37.57 -32.66
CA PRO A 697 48.76 38.03 -32.23
C PRO A 697 49.94 37.51 -33.08
N THR A 698 49.74 37.18 -34.36
CA THR A 698 50.82 36.71 -35.24
C THR A 698 51.97 37.72 -35.30
N THR A 699 53.21 37.31 -35.00
CA THR A 699 54.36 38.21 -34.73
C THR A 699 55.31 38.48 -35.91
N THR A 700 55.24 37.70 -36.98
CA THR A 700 56.12 37.83 -38.16
C THR A 700 55.36 37.54 -39.46
N PHE A 701 55.76 38.21 -40.54
CA PHE A 701 55.31 37.89 -41.90
C PHE A 701 56.51 37.58 -42.80
N THR A 702 56.29 36.79 -43.86
CA THR A 702 57.31 36.47 -44.86
C THR A 702 56.78 36.81 -46.25
N SER A 703 57.53 37.59 -47.02
CA SER A 703 57.25 37.89 -48.42
C SER A 703 58.20 37.12 -49.32
N THR A 704 57.69 36.48 -50.36
CA THR A 704 58.48 35.80 -51.39
C THR A 704 58.62 36.70 -52.62
N TYR A 705 59.73 36.59 -53.32
CA TYR A 705 60.00 37.40 -54.51
C TYR A 705 60.79 36.62 -55.56
N SER A 706 60.54 36.90 -56.83
CA SER A 706 61.27 36.34 -57.98
C SER A 706 62.25 37.36 -58.55
N LEU A 707 63.34 36.84 -59.14
CA LEU A 707 64.40 37.62 -59.78
C LEU A 707 64.62 37.11 -61.20
N THR A 708 64.83 38.03 -62.14
CA THR A 708 65.24 37.72 -63.51
C THR A 708 66.59 38.37 -63.79
N ASN A 709 67.49 37.65 -64.47
CA ASN A 709 68.86 38.10 -64.78
C ASN A 709 69.75 38.45 -63.56
N GLY A 710 69.49 37.83 -62.41
CA GLY A 710 70.31 37.93 -61.18
C GLY A 710 70.26 36.63 -60.36
N THR A 711 71.31 36.36 -59.58
CA THR A 711 71.43 35.19 -58.69
C THR A 711 71.97 35.60 -57.32
N SER A 712 71.86 34.73 -56.32
CA SER A 712 72.39 34.96 -54.96
C SER A 712 73.91 35.22 -54.92
N ALA A 713 74.66 34.80 -55.94
CA ALA A 713 76.10 35.02 -56.04
C ALA A 713 76.48 36.43 -56.56
N ASN A 714 75.56 37.16 -57.21
CA ASN A 714 75.84 38.47 -57.83
C ASN A 714 74.80 39.56 -57.55
N THR A 715 73.77 39.26 -56.75
CA THR A 715 72.68 40.18 -56.41
C THR A 715 72.34 40.07 -54.93
N ASN A 716 72.35 41.21 -54.23
CA ASN A 716 71.95 41.32 -52.83
C ASN A 716 70.59 42.00 -52.70
N CYS A 717 69.76 41.54 -51.76
CA CYS A 717 68.40 42.01 -51.53
C CYS A 717 68.24 42.57 -50.11
N ARG A 718 67.26 43.47 -49.93
CA ARG A 718 66.80 43.96 -48.62
C ARG A 718 65.33 44.40 -48.67
N LEU A 719 64.68 44.44 -47.50
CA LEU A 719 63.36 45.02 -47.31
C LEU A 719 63.46 46.50 -46.88
N LEU A 720 62.60 47.33 -47.48
CA LEU A 720 62.36 48.73 -47.14
C LEU A 720 60.91 48.93 -46.68
N ASP A 721 60.64 50.02 -45.96
CA ASP A 721 59.28 50.50 -45.70
C ASP A 721 58.66 51.22 -46.93
N ASN A 722 57.44 51.73 -46.77
CA ASN A 722 56.75 52.51 -47.82
C ASN A 722 57.43 53.88 -48.12
N ALA A 723 58.25 54.39 -47.19
CA ALA A 723 59.05 55.61 -47.36
C ALA A 723 60.45 55.32 -47.93
N SER A 724 60.71 54.07 -48.33
CA SER A 724 62.01 53.57 -48.84
C SER A 724 63.17 53.57 -47.83
N ASN A 725 62.90 53.66 -46.53
CA ASN A 725 63.92 53.47 -45.49
C ASN A 725 64.24 51.97 -45.36
N PRO A 726 65.53 51.59 -45.19
CA PRO A 726 65.90 50.18 -45.03
C PRO A 726 65.50 49.63 -43.66
N LEU A 727 64.62 48.64 -43.68
CA LEU A 727 64.23 47.85 -42.50
C LEU A 727 65.21 46.70 -42.23
N THR A 728 65.99 46.31 -43.24
CA THR A 728 66.99 45.23 -43.17
C THR A 728 68.25 45.63 -43.95
N GLY A 729 69.39 45.02 -43.59
CA GLY A 729 70.64 45.14 -44.35
C GLY A 729 70.59 44.35 -45.66
N TYR A 730 71.50 44.67 -46.58
CA TYR A 730 71.68 43.88 -47.81
C TYR A 730 72.26 42.50 -47.49
N THR A 731 71.60 41.45 -47.97
CA THR A 731 72.04 40.05 -47.89
C THR A 731 71.93 39.38 -49.26
N PRO A 732 72.63 38.27 -49.54
CA PRO A 732 72.48 37.52 -50.79
C PRO A 732 71.00 37.17 -51.05
N CYS A 733 70.49 37.50 -52.24
CA CYS A 733 69.07 37.31 -52.55
C CYS A 733 68.67 35.82 -52.48
N SER A 734 67.86 35.45 -51.49
CA SER A 734 67.43 34.06 -51.23
C SER A 734 66.04 33.71 -51.81
N GLY A 735 65.32 34.69 -52.37
CA GLY A 735 63.95 34.53 -52.89
C GLY A 735 62.83 34.75 -51.87
N SER A 736 63.17 35.01 -50.60
CA SER A 736 62.20 35.44 -49.59
C SER A 736 62.83 36.35 -48.53
N ILE A 737 62.01 37.11 -47.81
CA ILE A 737 62.45 37.93 -46.68
C ILE A 737 61.35 37.99 -45.62
N ALA A 738 61.74 37.85 -44.35
CA ALA A 738 60.83 37.86 -43.21
C ALA A 738 61.06 39.10 -42.33
N TYR A 739 59.99 39.63 -41.75
CA TYR A 739 60.03 40.79 -40.87
C TYR A 739 58.90 40.73 -39.82
N ASN A 740 59.06 41.48 -38.73
CA ASN A 740 58.09 41.52 -37.64
C ASN A 740 56.79 42.23 -38.07
N THR A 741 55.64 41.73 -37.63
CA THR A 741 54.34 42.37 -37.89
C THR A 741 54.19 43.65 -37.06
N PRO A 742 53.53 44.69 -37.60
CA PRO A 742 53.12 45.85 -36.82
C PRO A 742 52.20 45.49 -35.66
N ALA A 743 52.40 46.11 -34.49
CA ALA A 743 51.60 45.85 -33.29
C ALA A 743 50.18 46.46 -33.34
N SER A 744 49.90 47.34 -34.29
CA SER A 744 48.59 47.95 -34.50
C SER A 744 47.90 47.40 -35.77
N PRO A 745 46.55 47.31 -35.78
CA PRO A 745 45.80 47.00 -37.00
C PRO A 745 45.91 48.11 -38.04
N GLY A 746 46.00 47.75 -39.32
CA GLY A 746 46.16 48.69 -40.44
C GLY A 746 46.70 48.02 -41.70
N ALA A 747 46.79 48.79 -42.79
CA ALA A 747 47.45 48.36 -44.03
C ALA A 747 48.82 49.04 -44.15
N TYR A 748 49.88 48.25 -44.31
CA TYR A 748 51.27 48.70 -44.29
C TYR A 748 51.97 48.34 -45.60
N GLY A 749 52.53 49.34 -46.28
CA GLY A 749 53.29 49.18 -47.52
C GLY A 749 54.77 48.88 -47.26
N TYR A 750 55.36 48.02 -48.09
CA TYR A 750 56.76 47.61 -48.04
C TYR A 750 57.33 47.48 -49.45
N ASN A 751 58.65 47.57 -49.59
CA ASN A 751 59.34 47.38 -50.86
C ASN A 751 60.50 46.40 -50.71
N VAL A 752 60.61 45.39 -51.57
CA VAL A 752 61.84 44.58 -51.68
C VAL A 752 62.76 45.23 -52.71
N GLN A 753 64.01 45.48 -52.33
CA GLN A 753 65.03 46.10 -53.16
C GLN A 753 66.12 45.08 -53.49
N ALA A 754 66.50 44.97 -54.77
CA ALA A 754 67.61 44.17 -55.26
C ALA A 754 68.71 45.06 -55.86
N PHE A 755 69.97 44.73 -55.57
CA PHE A 755 71.17 45.42 -56.04
C PHE A 755 72.16 44.43 -56.66
N LYS A 756 72.54 44.64 -57.91
CA LYS A 756 73.47 43.77 -58.66
C LYS A 756 74.91 44.26 -58.48
N SER A 757 75.72 43.51 -57.74
CA SER A 757 77.06 43.96 -57.29
C SER A 757 78.06 44.20 -58.42
N LEU A 758 77.88 43.53 -59.57
CA LEU A 758 78.75 43.64 -60.74
C LEU A 758 78.43 44.85 -61.66
N THR A 759 77.21 45.37 -61.63
CA THR A 759 76.76 46.45 -62.56
C THR A 759 76.25 47.70 -61.85
N GLY A 760 76.04 47.65 -60.53
CA GLY A 760 75.48 48.75 -59.75
C GLY A 760 73.96 48.94 -59.92
N GLU A 761 73.28 48.09 -60.70
CA GLU A 761 71.85 48.25 -61.00
C GLU A 761 71.00 47.97 -59.75
N ILE A 762 70.05 48.88 -59.46
CA ILE A 762 69.08 48.77 -58.36
C ILE A 762 67.66 48.68 -58.93
N LYS A 763 66.85 47.78 -58.37
CA LYS A 763 65.40 47.68 -58.64
C LYS A 763 64.61 47.46 -57.35
N THR A 764 63.36 47.91 -57.33
CA THR A 764 62.43 47.73 -56.21
C THR A 764 61.10 47.15 -56.69
N SER A 765 60.41 46.43 -55.82
CA SER A 765 59.05 45.94 -56.03
C SER A 765 58.22 46.12 -54.75
N ALA A 766 57.06 46.74 -54.87
CA ALA A 766 56.18 47.10 -53.76
C ALA A 766 55.15 46.01 -53.45
N PHE A 767 54.79 45.85 -52.18
CA PHE A 767 53.65 45.03 -51.74
C PHE A 767 53.07 45.58 -50.43
N THR A 768 51.86 45.13 -50.07
CA THR A 768 51.13 45.58 -48.87
C THR A 768 50.83 44.39 -47.96
N VAL A 769 50.86 44.61 -46.65
CA VAL A 769 50.41 43.67 -45.60
C VAL A 769 49.25 44.31 -44.83
N THR A 770 48.12 43.61 -44.70
CA THR A 770 46.97 44.06 -43.91
C THR A 770 46.91 43.33 -42.58
N VAL A 771 46.81 44.06 -41.47
CA VAL A 771 46.75 43.53 -40.10
C VAL A 771 45.39 43.83 -39.47
N ASN A 772 44.69 42.79 -39.00
CA ASN A 772 43.36 42.88 -38.37
C ASN A 772 43.42 42.85 -36.82
N GLY A 773 42.48 43.55 -36.18
CA GLY A 773 42.35 43.65 -34.71
C GLY A 773 41.66 42.44 -34.04
N ALA A 774 41.84 42.30 -32.72
CA ALA A 774 41.32 41.16 -31.95
C ALA A 774 39.94 41.42 -31.33
N GLY A 775 38.99 40.50 -31.55
CA GLY A 775 37.59 40.64 -31.13
C GLY A 775 37.22 40.15 -29.72
N CYS A 776 35.93 40.28 -29.40
CA CYS A 776 35.34 39.79 -28.15
C CYS A 776 34.91 38.33 -28.27
N SER A 777 35.13 37.56 -27.20
CA SER A 777 34.71 36.16 -27.11
C SER A 777 33.21 36.03 -26.79
N ALA A 778 32.62 34.89 -27.15
CA ALA A 778 31.24 34.56 -26.81
C ALA A 778 31.06 34.51 -25.28
N THR A 779 29.94 35.02 -24.78
CA THR A 779 29.65 35.11 -23.34
C THR A 779 28.16 35.27 -23.09
N THR A 780 27.74 35.20 -21.83
CA THR A 780 26.38 35.57 -21.40
C THR A 780 26.49 36.71 -20.39
N ILE A 781 25.80 37.82 -20.65
CA ILE A 781 25.78 39.01 -19.80
C ILE A 781 24.32 39.35 -19.50
N GLU A 782 23.94 39.47 -18.22
CA GLU A 782 22.58 39.82 -17.80
C GLU A 782 21.47 39.01 -18.50
N ASN A 783 21.66 37.69 -18.58
CA ASN A 783 20.77 36.73 -19.25
C ASN A 783 20.64 36.92 -20.78
N CYS A 784 21.51 37.72 -21.41
CA CYS A 784 21.67 37.81 -22.85
C CYS A 784 22.85 36.95 -23.31
N ALA A 785 22.60 35.94 -24.14
CA ALA A 785 23.63 35.12 -24.77
C ALA A 785 24.14 35.82 -26.05
N LEU A 786 25.46 36.06 -26.10
CA LEU A 786 26.12 36.82 -27.16
C LEU A 786 27.18 35.96 -27.88
N PRO A 787 27.15 35.88 -29.22
CA PRO A 787 28.17 35.16 -29.98
C PRO A 787 29.50 35.93 -30.01
N ALA A 788 30.60 35.23 -30.30
CA ALA A 788 31.90 35.87 -30.51
C ALA A 788 31.86 36.78 -31.74
N THR A 789 32.51 37.94 -31.71
CA THR A 789 32.54 38.88 -32.85
C THR A 789 33.77 39.78 -32.83
N ALA A 790 34.25 40.18 -34.02
CA ALA A 790 35.40 41.05 -34.20
C ALA A 790 35.20 42.45 -33.58
N THR A 791 34.19 43.20 -34.02
CA THR A 791 33.77 44.50 -33.47
C THR A 791 32.33 44.82 -33.90
N GLY A 792 31.66 45.73 -33.19
CA GLY A 792 30.33 46.25 -33.58
C GLY A 792 29.19 45.82 -32.66
N GLY A 793 27.96 46.23 -33.00
CA GLY A 793 26.74 45.87 -32.25
C GLY A 793 26.17 44.52 -32.69
N ASN A 794 25.83 43.67 -31.72
CA ASN A 794 25.17 42.38 -31.94
C ASN A 794 23.88 42.27 -31.14
N ALA A 795 22.82 41.83 -31.82
CA ALA A 795 21.64 41.30 -31.15
C ALA A 795 21.98 39.91 -30.56
N GLY A 796 21.80 39.76 -29.25
CA GLY A 796 21.87 38.47 -28.57
C GLY A 796 20.49 37.83 -28.46
N SER A 797 20.45 36.60 -27.94
CA SER A 797 19.21 35.94 -27.54
C SER A 797 19.08 35.94 -26.02
N CYS A 798 17.86 36.11 -25.50
CA CYS A 798 17.62 35.87 -24.08
C CYS A 798 17.87 34.38 -23.77
N ASN A 799 18.54 34.12 -22.65
CA ASN A 799 18.84 32.78 -22.17
C ASN A 799 17.56 32.03 -21.78
N SER A 800 17.61 30.70 -21.72
CA SER A 800 16.45 29.86 -21.40
C SER A 800 15.75 30.31 -20.10
N GLY A 801 14.42 30.46 -20.15
CA GLY A 801 13.60 31.00 -19.05
C GLY A 801 13.34 32.51 -19.08
N TYR A 802 13.95 33.25 -20.02
CA TYR A 802 13.80 34.71 -20.17
C TYR A 802 13.20 35.08 -21.53
N VAL A 803 12.38 36.12 -21.57
CA VAL A 803 11.77 36.70 -22.78
C VAL A 803 12.09 38.19 -22.90
N GLY A 804 12.18 38.66 -24.15
CA GLY A 804 12.54 40.03 -24.49
C GLY A 804 13.53 40.07 -25.64
N SER A 805 14.30 41.15 -25.71
CA SER A 805 15.40 41.34 -26.67
C SER A 805 16.60 41.99 -25.99
N CYS A 806 17.81 41.70 -26.48
CA CYS A 806 19.04 42.25 -25.95
C CYS A 806 20.07 42.54 -27.06
N ASN A 807 20.85 43.60 -26.88
CA ASN A 807 21.82 44.08 -27.84
C ASN A 807 23.02 44.69 -27.11
N PHE A 808 24.22 44.19 -27.45
CA PHE A 808 25.49 44.62 -26.86
C PHE A 808 26.49 44.94 -27.95
N SER A 809 27.35 45.92 -27.70
CA SER A 809 28.45 46.34 -28.57
C SER A 809 29.78 45.73 -28.12
N CYS A 810 30.55 45.17 -29.04
CA CYS A 810 31.92 44.73 -28.83
C CYS A 810 32.91 45.78 -29.33
N MET A 811 33.79 46.26 -28.46
CA MET A 811 34.95 47.07 -28.84
C MET A 811 36.14 46.77 -27.92
N ASN A 812 37.34 46.58 -28.48
CA ASN A 812 38.58 46.33 -27.73
C ASN A 812 38.47 45.21 -26.66
N ARG A 813 37.84 44.09 -27.02
CA ARG A 813 37.57 42.92 -26.14
C ARG A 813 36.57 43.16 -24.99
N VAL A 814 35.95 44.34 -24.89
CA VAL A 814 34.93 44.65 -23.88
C VAL A 814 33.55 44.65 -24.54
N TRP A 815 32.57 44.04 -23.86
CA TRP A 815 31.16 44.12 -24.20
C TRP A 815 30.49 45.25 -23.42
N SER A 816 29.80 46.15 -24.12
CA SER A 816 29.00 47.25 -23.54
C SER A 816 27.52 47.10 -23.89
N SER A 817 26.63 47.30 -22.92
CA SER A 817 25.18 47.19 -23.10
C SER A 817 24.63 48.34 -23.95
N ASN A 818 23.93 48.02 -25.04
CA ASN A 818 23.16 49.00 -25.81
C ASN A 818 21.70 49.01 -25.34
N SER A 819 21.10 47.83 -25.19
CA SER A 819 19.79 47.62 -24.56
C SER A 819 19.64 46.17 -24.09
N ASN A 820 18.92 45.96 -22.99
CA ASN A 820 18.57 44.63 -22.51
C ASN A 820 17.17 44.63 -21.88
N SER A 821 16.27 43.81 -22.41
CA SER A 821 14.90 43.63 -21.93
C SER A 821 14.58 42.17 -21.59
N CYS A 822 15.60 41.31 -21.47
CA CYS A 822 15.44 39.92 -21.08
C CYS A 822 14.92 39.82 -19.63
N THR A 823 13.63 39.55 -19.50
CA THR A 823 12.92 39.44 -18.23
C THR A 823 12.44 38.01 -18.01
N LEU A 824 12.32 37.58 -16.75
CA LEU A 824 11.83 36.24 -16.41
C LEU A 824 10.40 36.05 -16.95
N ILE A 825 10.14 34.90 -17.56
CA ILE A 825 8.76 34.50 -17.90
C ILE A 825 7.98 34.36 -16.59
N PRO A 826 6.89 35.13 -16.36
CA PRO A 826 6.12 35.03 -15.12
C PRO A 826 5.49 33.65 -14.95
N ALA A 827 5.17 33.28 -13.71
CA ALA A 827 4.43 32.06 -13.43
C ALA A 827 3.00 32.14 -14.04
N PRO A 828 2.40 31.01 -14.47
CA PRO A 828 1.06 31.02 -15.02
C PRO A 828 0.03 31.55 -14.02
N ILE A 829 -0.95 32.32 -14.48
CA ILE A 829 -2.12 32.66 -13.66
C ILE A 829 -3.16 31.56 -13.86
N VAL A 830 -3.73 31.03 -12.79
CA VAL A 830 -4.75 29.95 -12.83
C VAL A 830 -5.97 30.36 -12.00
N THR A 831 -7.14 30.32 -12.62
CA THR A 831 -8.43 30.45 -11.94
C THR A 831 -9.24 29.18 -12.14
N ALA A 832 -10.01 28.77 -11.12
CA ALA A 832 -10.89 27.61 -11.18
C ALA A 832 -12.12 27.86 -10.30
N THR A 833 -13.27 27.31 -10.70
CA THR A 833 -14.54 27.38 -9.98
C THR A 833 -15.39 26.12 -10.16
N ILE A 834 -16.23 25.85 -9.15
CA ILE A 834 -17.31 24.86 -9.15
C ILE A 834 -18.62 25.64 -9.02
N ASN A 835 -19.57 25.46 -9.93
CA ASN A 835 -20.80 26.26 -9.99
C ASN A 835 -20.55 27.79 -9.91
N GLY A 836 -19.40 28.27 -10.41
CA GLY A 836 -19.00 29.68 -10.35
C GLY A 836 -18.31 30.15 -9.07
N ALA A 837 -18.16 29.30 -8.04
CA ALA A 837 -17.50 29.62 -6.77
C ALA A 837 -16.21 28.81 -6.56
N ALA A 838 -15.32 29.25 -5.64
CA ALA A 838 -14.13 28.46 -5.28
C ALA A 838 -14.46 27.24 -4.40
N THR A 839 -15.60 27.29 -3.69
CA THR A 839 -16.14 26.21 -2.87
C THR A 839 -17.65 26.09 -3.13
N ALA A 840 -18.16 24.86 -3.18
CA ALA A 840 -19.58 24.58 -3.39
C ALA A 840 -20.07 23.45 -2.47
N SER A 841 -21.37 23.41 -2.21
CA SER A 841 -22.02 22.32 -1.46
C SER A 841 -23.28 21.85 -2.20
N ILE A 842 -23.46 20.53 -2.32
CA ILE A 842 -24.60 19.92 -3.02
C ILE A 842 -25.13 18.69 -2.26
N GLY A 843 -26.37 18.28 -2.55
CA GLY A 843 -26.94 17.01 -2.08
C GLY A 843 -26.36 15.78 -2.80
N SER A 844 -26.53 14.59 -2.22
CA SER A 844 -26.10 13.34 -2.86
C SER A 844 -26.84 13.12 -4.18
N GLY A 845 -26.10 12.83 -5.25
CA GLY A 845 -26.61 12.66 -6.62
C GLY A 845 -26.81 13.95 -7.42
N ALA A 846 -26.76 15.13 -6.79
CA ALA A 846 -27.08 16.40 -7.42
C ALA A 846 -26.06 16.83 -8.51
N PRO A 847 -26.48 17.66 -9.49
CA PRO A 847 -25.61 18.13 -10.57
C PRO A 847 -24.68 19.29 -10.17
N PHE A 848 -23.50 19.38 -10.79
CA PHE A 848 -22.57 20.52 -10.70
C PHE A 848 -21.75 20.72 -12.00
N THR A 849 -21.16 21.90 -12.15
CA THR A 849 -20.24 22.26 -13.25
C THR A 849 -18.86 22.64 -12.73
N LEU A 850 -17.83 22.45 -13.55
CA LEU A 850 -16.43 22.73 -13.23
C LEU A 850 -15.80 23.58 -14.35
N ALA A 851 -15.17 24.69 -14.00
CA ALA A 851 -14.53 25.58 -14.96
C ALA A 851 -13.13 25.98 -14.48
N MET A 852 -12.18 26.11 -15.40
CA MET A 852 -10.82 26.58 -15.15
C MET A 852 -10.30 27.39 -16.35
N THR A 853 -9.52 28.43 -16.08
CA THR A 853 -8.81 29.21 -17.11
C THR A 853 -7.38 29.52 -16.66
N SER A 854 -6.46 29.62 -17.60
CA SER A 854 -5.10 30.10 -17.33
C SER A 854 -4.52 31.02 -18.41
N SER A 855 -3.53 31.81 -18.01
CA SER A 855 -2.73 32.67 -18.88
C SER A 855 -1.25 32.62 -18.47
N GLY A 856 -0.34 33.00 -19.38
CA GLY A 856 1.12 32.92 -19.14
C GLY A 856 1.75 31.55 -19.38
N VAL A 857 0.99 30.58 -19.91
CA VAL A 857 1.46 29.25 -20.34
C VAL A 857 2.24 29.33 -21.66
N GLY A 858 3.46 29.87 -21.59
CA GLY A 858 4.37 30.09 -22.72
C GLY A 858 5.01 28.83 -23.30
N GLY A 859 4.20 27.84 -23.70
CA GLY A 859 4.64 26.53 -24.19
C GLY A 859 4.63 25.40 -23.15
N GLY A 860 4.36 25.72 -21.88
CA GLY A 860 4.14 24.74 -20.80
C GLY A 860 2.76 24.08 -20.80
N THR A 861 2.55 23.14 -19.88
CA THR A 861 1.33 22.32 -19.83
C THR A 861 0.41 22.69 -18.67
N CYS A 862 -0.89 22.40 -18.82
CA CYS A 862 -1.84 22.40 -17.72
C CYS A 862 -2.35 20.99 -17.48
N SER A 863 -2.31 20.59 -16.22
CA SER A 863 -2.79 19.31 -15.69
C SER A 863 -3.82 19.56 -14.59
N TRP A 864 -4.63 18.56 -14.29
CA TRP A 864 -5.50 18.59 -13.12
C TRP A 864 -5.55 17.21 -12.47
N SER A 865 -5.77 17.19 -11.17
CA SER A 865 -6.04 15.99 -10.38
C SER A 865 -7.24 16.25 -9.47
N ARG A 866 -7.77 15.19 -8.87
CA ARG A 866 -8.81 15.26 -7.83
C ARG A 866 -8.44 14.37 -6.65
N SER A 867 -8.90 14.71 -5.45
CA SER A 867 -8.89 13.76 -4.33
C SER A 867 -9.75 12.54 -4.69
N SER A 868 -9.24 11.35 -4.45
CA SER A 868 -9.94 10.09 -4.75
C SER A 868 -11.20 9.92 -3.90
N VAL A 869 -12.35 9.82 -4.54
CA VAL A 869 -13.58 9.25 -3.98
C VAL A 869 -13.43 7.73 -3.96
N ALA A 870 -13.83 7.08 -2.87
CA ALA A 870 -13.80 5.62 -2.73
C ALA A 870 -14.91 4.89 -3.53
N ASN A 871 -15.52 5.56 -4.51
CA ASN A 871 -16.83 5.21 -5.04
C ASN A 871 -16.69 4.98 -6.56
N ASN A 872 -16.70 3.71 -6.99
CA ASN A 872 -16.65 3.32 -8.40
C ASN A 872 -17.90 3.76 -9.17
N LEU A 873 -17.90 5.02 -9.65
CA LEU A 873 -18.87 5.52 -10.62
C LEU A 873 -18.12 5.94 -11.88
N GLY A 874 -18.39 5.24 -12.99
CA GLY A 874 -17.67 5.34 -14.25
C GLY A 874 -17.58 6.78 -14.77
N GLY A 875 -16.35 7.24 -14.99
CA GLY A 875 -16.05 8.63 -15.31
C GLY A 875 -14.68 9.08 -14.80
N ASP A 876 -13.71 8.17 -14.74
CA ASP A 876 -12.30 8.53 -14.53
C ASP A 876 -11.73 9.12 -15.83
N PHE A 877 -11.86 10.43 -15.96
CA PHE A 877 -10.96 11.21 -16.79
C PHE A 877 -9.59 11.27 -16.09
N GLY A 878 -8.84 10.17 -16.15
CA GLY A 878 -7.43 10.16 -15.76
C GLY A 878 -6.65 11.17 -16.60
N PHE A 879 -5.76 11.95 -15.95
CA PHE A 879 -4.83 12.94 -16.52
C PHE A 879 -5.06 13.34 -17.98
N ALA A 880 -6.20 13.98 -18.26
CA ALA A 880 -6.47 14.55 -19.57
C ALA A 880 -5.63 15.82 -19.72
N ALA A 881 -4.52 15.72 -20.46
CA ALA A 881 -3.77 16.89 -20.90
C ALA A 881 -4.72 17.82 -21.68
N ILE A 882 -4.84 19.07 -21.25
CA ILE A 882 -5.65 20.06 -21.98
C ILE A 882 -4.91 20.33 -23.30
N PRO A 883 -5.59 20.25 -24.48
CA PRO A 883 -4.91 20.37 -25.77
C PRO A 883 -4.08 21.64 -25.89
N THR A 884 -2.84 21.50 -26.35
CA THR A 884 -1.89 22.61 -26.51
C THR A 884 -2.31 23.56 -27.64
N ALA A 885 -3.15 24.54 -27.33
CA ALA A 885 -3.33 25.73 -28.14
C ALA A 885 -2.03 26.56 -28.09
N ASN A 886 -1.36 26.70 -29.24
CA ASN A 886 -0.07 27.39 -29.37
C ASN A 886 -0.10 28.82 -28.80
N GLY A 887 0.44 29.03 -27.59
CA GLY A 887 0.67 30.34 -26.97
C GLY A 887 -0.56 31.12 -26.50
N GLY A 888 -1.76 30.55 -26.54
CA GLY A 888 -3.01 31.20 -26.10
C GLY A 888 -3.39 30.91 -24.64
N PRO A 889 -4.31 31.70 -24.04
CA PRO A 889 -4.88 31.36 -22.74
C PRO A 889 -5.68 30.04 -22.82
N GLN A 890 -5.32 29.09 -21.97
CA GLN A 890 -5.93 27.76 -21.93
C GLN A 890 -7.25 27.84 -21.13
N GLN A 891 -8.35 27.38 -21.72
CA GLN A 891 -9.66 27.32 -21.06
C GLN A 891 -10.17 25.87 -20.99
N PHE A 892 -10.44 25.41 -19.78
CA PHE A 892 -11.16 24.18 -19.51
C PHE A 892 -12.56 24.55 -19.00
N ASN A 893 -13.51 24.69 -19.93
CA ASN A 893 -14.91 24.82 -19.60
C ASN A 893 -15.62 23.51 -19.98
N THR A 894 -16.01 22.71 -18.99
CA THR A 894 -16.82 21.54 -19.28
C THR A 894 -18.27 21.99 -19.51
N ASN A 895 -18.73 21.94 -20.76
CA ASN A 895 -20.16 21.96 -21.07
C ASN A 895 -20.91 20.75 -20.47
N ASN A 896 -20.17 19.79 -19.90
CA ASN A 896 -20.71 18.64 -19.18
C ASN A 896 -21.14 19.03 -17.77
N VAL A 897 -22.38 18.68 -17.43
CA VAL A 897 -22.89 18.69 -16.06
C VAL A 897 -22.53 17.35 -15.41
N PHE A 898 -21.74 17.38 -14.33
CA PHE A 898 -21.43 16.20 -13.54
C PHE A 898 -22.58 15.89 -12.58
N SER A 899 -22.99 14.64 -12.44
CA SER A 899 -24.10 14.23 -11.55
C SER A 899 -23.92 12.79 -11.05
N GLY A 900 -24.77 12.34 -10.12
CA GLY A 900 -24.77 10.96 -9.60
C GLY A 900 -23.76 10.66 -8.48
N TRP A 901 -22.97 11.65 -8.04
CA TRP A 901 -21.95 11.50 -7.00
C TRP A 901 -22.58 11.30 -5.61
N ARG A 902 -22.11 10.30 -4.86
CA ARG A 902 -22.63 9.97 -3.52
C ARG A 902 -21.80 10.61 -2.41
N GLY A 903 -22.47 11.10 -1.36
CA GLY A 903 -21.82 11.59 -0.14
C GLY A 903 -21.93 10.63 1.05
N PRO A 904 -21.53 11.05 2.28
CA PRO A 904 -20.86 12.31 2.57
C PRO A 904 -19.41 12.28 2.06
N THR A 905 -19.04 13.21 1.19
CA THR A 905 -17.67 13.25 0.67
C THR A 905 -17.25 14.66 0.29
N LYS A 906 -15.95 14.95 0.45
CA LYS A 906 -15.32 16.15 -0.07
C LYS A 906 -14.46 15.81 -1.27
N VAL A 907 -14.64 16.55 -2.35
CA VAL A 907 -13.90 16.38 -3.59
C VAL A 907 -13.14 17.67 -3.86
N THR A 908 -11.82 17.61 -3.83
CA THR A 908 -10.94 18.73 -4.12
C THR A 908 -10.30 18.50 -5.48
N TRP A 909 -10.57 19.37 -6.45
CA TRP A 909 -9.80 19.41 -7.70
C TRP A 909 -8.62 20.34 -7.53
N ILE A 910 -7.46 19.93 -8.04
CA ILE A 910 -6.23 20.71 -8.07
C ILE A 910 -5.84 20.89 -9.53
N PHE A 911 -5.91 22.13 -10.02
CA PHE A 911 -5.44 22.49 -11.35
C PHE A 911 -4.02 23.03 -11.22
N LYS A 912 -3.06 22.45 -11.95
CA LYS A 912 -1.65 22.85 -11.94
C LYS A 912 -1.20 23.14 -13.37
N CYS A 913 -0.74 24.37 -13.61
CA CYS A 913 -0.12 24.77 -14.87
C CYS A 913 1.36 25.09 -14.65
N ASP A 914 2.21 24.61 -15.54
CA ASP A 914 3.62 25.00 -15.66
C ASP A 914 3.81 25.94 -16.86
N ASN A 915 4.85 26.77 -16.85
CA ASN A 915 5.20 27.61 -18.01
C ASN A 915 6.23 26.98 -18.95
N GLY A 916 6.61 25.70 -18.77
CA GLY A 916 7.68 25.02 -19.52
C GLY A 916 9.09 25.29 -19.00
N PHE A 917 9.27 26.28 -18.11
CA PHE A 917 10.58 26.74 -17.61
C PHE A 917 10.76 26.58 -16.09
N GLY A 918 10.03 25.65 -15.48
CA GLY A 918 10.17 25.26 -14.08
C GLY A 918 9.34 26.08 -13.08
N LEU A 919 8.64 27.14 -13.51
CA LEU A 919 7.64 27.82 -12.67
C LEU A 919 6.27 27.20 -12.89
N SER A 920 5.58 26.87 -11.80
CA SER A 920 4.22 26.33 -11.84
C SER A 920 3.30 26.94 -10.79
N THR A 921 2.05 27.15 -11.16
CA THR A 921 0.99 27.65 -10.28
C THR A 921 -0.08 26.58 -10.13
N SER A 922 -0.54 26.39 -8.88
CA SER A 922 -1.65 25.50 -8.56
C SER A 922 -2.84 26.26 -8.00
N ARG A 923 -4.05 25.84 -8.37
CA ARG A 923 -5.33 26.36 -7.85
C ARG A 923 -6.21 25.18 -7.45
N SER A 924 -6.69 25.17 -6.21
CA SER A 924 -7.67 24.19 -5.74
C SER A 924 -9.09 24.76 -5.72
N VAL A 925 -10.07 23.87 -5.85
CA VAL A 925 -11.51 24.12 -5.63
C VAL A 925 -12.13 22.91 -4.92
N GLU A 926 -13.08 23.14 -4.03
CA GLU A 926 -13.67 22.09 -3.17
C GLU A 926 -15.19 21.98 -3.35
N LEU A 927 -15.68 20.76 -3.60
CA LEU A 927 -17.09 20.40 -3.51
C LEU A 927 -17.32 19.57 -2.25
N THR A 928 -18.26 19.99 -1.41
CA THR A 928 -18.83 19.14 -0.35
C THR A 928 -20.11 18.51 -0.88
N ILE A 929 -20.21 17.18 -0.81
CA ILE A 929 -21.43 16.42 -1.09
C ILE A 929 -21.99 15.98 0.25
N ALA A 930 -23.22 16.37 0.56
CA ALA A 930 -23.89 16.02 1.81
C ALA A 930 -24.15 14.51 1.93
N ALA A 931 -24.31 14.01 3.16
CA ALA A 931 -24.71 12.62 3.39
C ALA A 931 -26.08 12.34 2.76
N PRO A 932 -26.30 11.18 2.12
CA PRO A 932 -27.57 10.84 1.50
C PRO A 932 -28.64 10.62 2.56
N VAL A 933 -29.76 11.34 2.45
CA VAL A 933 -30.88 11.28 3.39
C VAL A 933 -31.92 10.26 2.89
N PRO A 934 -32.26 9.21 3.67
CA PRO A 934 -33.36 8.31 3.31
C PRO A 934 -34.70 9.03 3.43
N ALA A 935 -35.62 8.71 2.51
CA ALA A 935 -37.01 9.15 2.58
C ALA A 935 -37.92 7.94 2.35
N ILE A 936 -39.07 7.92 3.02
CA ILE A 936 -39.98 6.77 3.03
C ILE A 936 -41.33 7.18 2.50
N THR A 937 -41.86 6.39 1.57
CA THR A 937 -43.23 6.51 1.08
C THR A 937 -43.95 5.18 1.27
N ILE A 938 -45.22 5.25 1.68
CA ILE A 938 -46.09 4.09 1.92
C ILE A 938 -47.30 4.14 0.99
N ASN A 939 -47.74 2.99 0.48
CA ASN A 939 -48.91 2.89 -0.38
C ASN A 939 -49.76 1.65 -0.01
N PRO A 940 -51.05 1.77 0.35
CA PRO A 940 -51.83 3.01 0.49
C PRO A 940 -51.29 3.97 1.55
N ILE A 941 -51.50 5.27 1.32
CA ILE A 941 -51.07 6.35 2.21
C ILE A 941 -52.07 6.46 3.37
N ASN A 942 -51.58 6.68 4.60
CA ASN A 942 -52.31 6.91 5.85
C ASN A 942 -53.17 5.75 6.41
N ASN A 943 -53.82 4.91 5.60
CA ASN A 943 -54.70 3.86 6.11
C ASN A 943 -54.58 2.48 5.45
N LEU A 944 -54.81 1.43 6.25
CA LEU A 944 -54.90 0.03 5.83
C LEU A 944 -56.26 -0.55 6.27
N LEU A 945 -57.20 -0.62 5.34
CA LEU A 945 -58.61 -0.91 5.63
C LEU A 945 -58.94 -2.40 5.45
N PHE A 946 -59.29 -3.05 6.55
CA PHE A 946 -59.73 -4.44 6.59
C PHE A 946 -61.25 -4.61 6.52
N GLY A 947 -62.03 -3.56 6.83
CA GLY A 947 -63.50 -3.60 6.81
C GLY A 947 -64.09 -4.62 7.78
N ASP A 948 -65.31 -5.09 7.51
CA ASP A 948 -65.99 -6.10 8.32
C ASP A 948 -65.34 -7.48 8.21
N VAL A 949 -65.09 -8.12 9.37
CA VAL A 949 -64.53 -9.46 9.49
C VAL A 949 -65.27 -10.22 10.61
N PRO A 950 -65.73 -11.46 10.37
CA PRO A 950 -66.36 -12.28 11.42
C PRO A 950 -65.43 -12.55 12.61
N LEU A 951 -65.99 -12.65 13.81
CA LEU A 951 -65.22 -13.01 15.01
C LEU A 951 -64.40 -14.29 14.81
N ASN A 952 -63.15 -14.26 15.24
CA ASN A 952 -62.15 -15.34 15.10
C ASN A 952 -61.79 -15.73 13.66
N ASN A 953 -62.31 -15.03 12.64
CA ASN A 953 -61.88 -15.19 11.25
C ASN A 953 -60.80 -14.14 10.92
N THR A 954 -60.02 -14.38 9.86
CA THR A 954 -58.85 -13.56 9.50
C THR A 954 -59.05 -12.85 8.17
N ARG A 955 -58.61 -11.59 8.04
CA ARG A 955 -58.51 -10.91 6.73
C ARG A 955 -57.10 -10.37 6.51
N ILE A 956 -56.58 -10.55 5.31
CA ILE A 956 -55.23 -10.14 4.92
C ILE A 956 -55.27 -8.83 4.11
N ARG A 957 -54.30 -7.95 4.37
CA ARG A 957 -54.01 -6.74 3.59
C ARG A 957 -52.51 -6.55 3.45
N THR A 958 -52.11 -5.87 2.39
CA THR A 958 -50.72 -5.52 2.11
C THR A 958 -50.58 -4.03 1.87
N PHE A 959 -49.42 -3.48 2.19
CA PHE A 959 -48.99 -2.16 1.78
C PHE A 959 -47.54 -2.22 1.29
N THR A 960 -47.11 -1.28 0.44
CA THR A 960 -45.73 -1.18 -0.01
C THR A 960 -44.99 -0.06 0.73
N ILE A 961 -43.71 -0.30 1.02
CA ILE A 961 -42.72 0.67 1.48
C ILE A 961 -41.77 0.93 0.32
N THR A 962 -41.46 2.21 0.06
CA THR A 962 -40.49 2.62 -0.95
C THR A 962 -39.49 3.58 -0.33
N ASN A 963 -38.20 3.36 -0.58
CA ASN A 963 -37.17 4.36 -0.29
C ASN A 963 -37.15 5.40 -1.41
N THR A 964 -37.69 6.59 -1.17
CA THR A 964 -37.68 7.74 -2.09
C THR A 964 -36.56 8.74 -1.77
N GLY A 965 -35.60 8.35 -0.92
CA GLY A 965 -34.48 9.19 -0.50
C GLY A 965 -33.39 9.37 -1.54
N ASP A 966 -32.34 10.10 -1.13
CA ASP A 966 -31.20 10.40 -1.99
C ASP A 966 -30.51 9.14 -2.51
N ILE A 967 -29.90 9.23 -3.70
CA ILE A 967 -29.12 8.12 -4.27
C ILE A 967 -27.99 7.74 -3.29
N GLY A 968 -27.96 6.46 -2.92
CA GLY A 968 -27.04 5.91 -1.92
C GLY A 968 -27.55 5.93 -0.48
N SER A 969 -28.75 6.45 -0.22
CA SER A 969 -29.42 6.28 1.07
C SER A 969 -29.92 4.84 1.24
N TRP A 970 -29.92 4.38 2.48
CA TRP A 970 -30.50 3.11 2.90
C TRP A 970 -31.62 3.38 3.91
N LEU A 971 -32.79 2.83 3.65
CA LEU A 971 -33.96 2.92 4.50
C LEU A 971 -34.11 1.59 5.23
N ILE A 972 -33.69 1.57 6.50
CA ILE A 972 -33.67 0.38 7.34
C ILE A 972 -34.66 0.55 8.49
N GLY A 973 -35.44 -0.50 8.80
CA GLY A 973 -36.34 -0.47 9.94
C GLY A 973 -37.25 -1.69 10.06
N THR A 974 -38.16 -1.61 11.03
CA THR A 974 -39.14 -2.66 11.30
C THR A 974 -40.56 -2.09 11.37
N VAL A 975 -41.51 -2.91 10.95
CA VAL A 975 -42.95 -2.66 10.99
C VAL A 975 -43.53 -3.45 12.16
N THR A 976 -44.18 -2.76 13.08
CA THR A 976 -44.92 -3.36 14.20
C THR A 976 -46.33 -2.79 14.29
N THR A 977 -47.23 -3.47 14.98
CA THR A 977 -48.64 -3.09 15.10
C THR A 977 -49.00 -2.81 16.56
N GLY A 978 -49.66 -1.68 16.83
CA GLY A 978 -50.00 -1.25 18.19
C GLY A 978 -51.12 -2.05 18.88
N ASN A 979 -51.59 -3.15 18.29
CA ASN A 979 -52.69 -3.97 18.82
C ASN A 979 -52.54 -5.42 18.30
N PRO A 980 -52.57 -6.45 19.17
CA PRO A 980 -52.36 -7.86 18.76
C PRO A 980 -53.45 -8.43 17.86
N ARG A 981 -54.55 -7.72 17.61
CA ARG A 981 -55.56 -8.11 16.61
C ARG A 981 -55.14 -7.77 15.18
N PHE A 982 -54.14 -6.90 14.99
CA PHE A 982 -53.42 -6.72 13.73
C PHE A 982 -52.02 -7.32 13.89
N VAL A 983 -51.63 -8.23 13.02
CA VAL A 983 -50.33 -8.92 13.09
C VAL A 983 -49.62 -8.76 11.75
N CYS A 984 -48.43 -8.18 11.76
CA CYS A 984 -47.54 -8.26 10.61
C CYS A 984 -46.97 -9.70 10.54
N THR A 985 -47.12 -10.36 9.40
CA THR A 985 -46.77 -11.79 9.24
C THR A 985 -45.66 -12.04 8.24
N GLU A 986 -45.47 -11.17 7.25
CA GLU A 986 -44.44 -11.33 6.23
C GLU A 986 -43.75 -9.99 5.96
N ARG A 987 -42.43 -10.05 5.76
CA ARG A 987 -41.59 -8.90 5.38
C ARG A 987 -41.72 -7.70 6.32
N CYS A 988 -41.83 -7.97 7.62
CA CYS A 988 -41.96 -6.96 8.67
C CYS A 988 -40.66 -6.20 8.99
N THR A 989 -39.54 -6.59 8.39
CA THR A 989 -38.25 -5.87 8.42
C THR A 989 -37.96 -5.39 7.01
N TYR A 990 -37.62 -4.11 6.85
CA TYR A 990 -37.25 -3.52 5.56
C TYR A 990 -35.81 -3.01 5.60
N ASP A 991 -35.11 -3.26 4.51
CA ASP A 991 -33.76 -2.80 4.22
C ASP A 991 -33.77 -2.49 2.72
N LEU A 992 -33.80 -1.20 2.38
CA LEU A 992 -34.11 -0.72 1.03
C LEU A 992 -33.11 0.34 0.59
N GLY A 993 -32.36 0.05 -0.47
CA GLY A 993 -31.61 1.06 -1.21
C GLY A 993 -32.53 2.09 -1.88
N ALA A 994 -31.99 3.26 -2.22
CA ALA A 994 -32.74 4.33 -2.88
C ALA A 994 -33.43 3.82 -4.18
N GLY A 995 -34.74 4.01 -4.28
CA GLY A 995 -35.60 3.53 -5.37
C GLY A 995 -36.20 2.14 -5.16
N GLU A 996 -35.76 1.36 -4.17
CA GLU A 996 -36.27 0.00 -3.93
C GLU A 996 -37.63 -0.01 -3.22
N VAL A 997 -38.39 -1.09 -3.45
CA VAL A 997 -39.77 -1.28 -3.00
C VAL A 997 -39.95 -2.64 -2.34
N GLN A 998 -40.60 -2.66 -1.18
CA GLN A 998 -41.00 -3.88 -0.48
C GLN A 998 -42.49 -3.89 -0.15
N THR A 999 -43.16 -5.01 -0.40
CA THR A 999 -44.53 -5.28 0.09
C THR A 999 -44.48 -5.92 1.48
N VAL A 1000 -45.35 -5.45 2.39
CA VAL A 1000 -45.49 -5.94 3.77
C VAL A 1000 -46.90 -6.49 3.97
N THR A 1001 -47.03 -7.65 4.62
CA THR A 1001 -48.31 -8.35 4.83
C THR A 1001 -48.78 -8.22 6.28
N VAL A 1002 -50.02 -7.77 6.47
CA VAL A 1002 -50.68 -7.63 7.79
C VAL A 1002 -52.02 -8.38 7.78
N ILE A 1003 -52.28 -9.12 8.85
CA ILE A 1003 -53.53 -9.88 9.09
C ILE A 1003 -54.33 -9.22 10.21
N PHE A 1004 -55.65 -9.08 10.03
CA PHE A 1004 -56.59 -8.66 11.07
C PHE A 1004 -57.49 -9.83 11.51
N THR A 1005 -57.62 -10.02 12.82
CA THR A 1005 -58.43 -11.10 13.45
C THR A 1005 -59.23 -10.54 14.64
N PRO A 1006 -60.49 -10.10 14.46
CA PRO A 1006 -61.28 -9.53 15.55
C PRO A 1006 -61.70 -10.58 16.58
N GLY A 1007 -61.55 -10.24 17.87
CA GLY A 1007 -62.03 -11.05 19.00
C GLY A 1007 -63.25 -10.48 19.72
N VAL A 1008 -63.74 -9.31 19.32
CA VAL A 1008 -64.92 -8.63 19.87
C VAL A 1008 -65.71 -7.97 18.73
N VAL A 1009 -67.01 -7.75 18.94
CA VAL A 1009 -67.86 -7.04 17.98
C VAL A 1009 -67.59 -5.53 18.06
N GLY A 1010 -67.52 -4.86 16.91
CA GLY A 1010 -67.32 -3.41 16.81
C GLY A 1010 -65.97 -3.01 16.19
N PRO A 1011 -65.77 -1.70 15.97
CA PRO A 1011 -64.60 -1.17 15.29
C PRO A 1011 -63.33 -1.32 16.13
N ILE A 1012 -62.24 -1.75 15.48
CA ILE A 1012 -60.91 -1.87 16.06
C ILE A 1012 -59.94 -1.11 15.15
N SER A 1013 -59.11 -0.25 15.73
CA SER A 1013 -58.05 0.47 15.02
C SER A 1013 -56.73 0.40 15.80
N ALA A 1014 -55.62 0.54 15.08
CA ALA A 1014 -54.27 0.56 15.64
C ALA A 1014 -53.31 1.33 14.73
N SER A 1015 -52.29 1.95 15.31
CA SER A 1015 -51.14 2.41 14.55
C SER A 1015 -50.32 1.23 14.05
N VAL A 1016 -49.79 1.37 12.84
CA VAL A 1016 -48.63 0.64 12.35
C VAL A 1016 -47.43 1.54 12.64
N LEU A 1017 -46.50 1.01 13.44
CA LEU A 1017 -45.33 1.71 13.95
C LEU A 1017 -44.10 1.31 13.11
N PHE A 1018 -43.38 2.32 12.63
CA PHE A 1018 -42.15 2.17 11.86
C PHE A 1018 -40.98 2.61 12.72
N ASN A 1019 -40.05 1.69 12.99
CA ASN A 1019 -38.88 1.97 13.84
C ASN A 1019 -37.67 2.50 13.06
N GLY A 1020 -37.77 2.61 11.73
CA GLY A 1020 -36.77 3.28 10.89
C GLY A 1020 -36.91 4.80 10.92
N ASN A 1021 -35.89 5.51 10.41
CA ASN A 1021 -35.89 6.96 10.21
C ASN A 1021 -35.84 7.26 8.70
N PRO A 1022 -36.84 7.95 8.10
CA PRO A 1022 -38.00 8.57 8.74
C PRO A 1022 -39.06 7.56 9.22
N SER A 1023 -39.88 7.98 10.17
CA SER A 1023 -40.94 7.17 10.79
C SER A 1023 -42.33 7.67 10.36
N PRO A 1024 -42.94 7.13 9.28
CA PRO A 1024 -44.25 7.57 8.81
C PRO A 1024 -45.37 7.03 9.70
N THR A 1025 -46.57 7.59 9.56
CA THR A 1025 -47.78 7.10 10.24
C THR A 1025 -48.69 6.35 9.28
N LEU A 1026 -49.13 5.16 9.68
CA LEU A 1026 -50.13 4.36 8.99
C LEU A 1026 -51.10 3.81 10.04
N ILE A 1027 -52.40 3.86 9.77
CA ILE A 1027 -53.44 3.38 10.69
C ILE A 1027 -54.11 2.15 10.06
N SER A 1028 -54.05 1.01 10.74
CA SER A 1028 -54.86 -0.16 10.41
C SER A 1028 -56.24 -0.05 11.07
N SER A 1029 -57.30 -0.39 10.34
CA SER A 1029 -58.66 -0.47 10.92
C SER A 1029 -59.52 -1.56 10.30
N GLY A 1030 -60.40 -2.13 11.13
CA GLY A 1030 -61.36 -3.16 10.76
C GLY A 1030 -62.50 -3.22 11.77
N ASN A 1031 -63.53 -4.01 11.49
CA ASN A 1031 -64.72 -4.13 12.33
C ASN A 1031 -65.03 -5.61 12.59
N GLY A 1032 -65.17 -5.98 13.86
CA GLY A 1032 -65.59 -7.33 14.23
C GLY A 1032 -67.10 -7.46 14.11
N ILE A 1033 -67.59 -8.47 13.41
CA ILE A 1033 -69.03 -8.76 13.28
C ILE A 1033 -69.37 -10.18 13.76
N ALA A 1034 -70.56 -10.35 14.33
CA ALA A 1034 -71.08 -11.63 14.82
C ALA A 1034 -72.35 -12.03 14.04
N PRO A 1035 -72.61 -13.33 13.85
CA PRO A 1035 -73.86 -13.81 13.28
C PRO A 1035 -75.04 -13.61 14.25
N VAL A 1036 -76.25 -13.43 13.72
CA VAL A 1036 -77.47 -13.32 14.53
C VAL A 1036 -78.58 -14.12 13.85
N ILE A 1037 -78.89 -15.31 14.40
CA ILE A 1037 -79.91 -16.21 13.86
C ILE A 1037 -81.20 -16.09 14.66
N ILE A 1038 -82.34 -15.94 13.96
CA ILE A 1038 -83.69 -16.08 14.52
C ILE A 1038 -84.19 -17.51 14.26
N VAL A 1039 -84.70 -18.14 15.32
CA VAL A 1039 -85.41 -19.43 15.32
C VAL A 1039 -86.71 -19.30 16.13
N PRO A 1040 -87.74 -20.14 15.90
CA PRO A 1040 -88.93 -20.18 16.76
C PRO A 1040 -88.61 -20.67 18.17
N ALA A 1041 -89.39 -20.24 19.16
CA ALA A 1041 -89.23 -20.67 20.56
C ALA A 1041 -89.65 -22.13 20.81
N SER A 1042 -90.58 -22.66 20.01
CA SER A 1042 -90.98 -24.08 19.97
C SER A 1042 -91.81 -24.39 18.72
N VAL A 1043 -92.03 -25.68 18.44
CA VAL A 1043 -92.93 -26.18 17.40
C VAL A 1043 -93.87 -27.22 18.03
N ASP A 1044 -95.05 -26.78 18.44
CA ASP A 1044 -96.06 -27.65 19.05
C ASP A 1044 -97.17 -28.04 18.05
N PHE A 1045 -97.25 -29.34 17.77
CA PHE A 1045 -98.31 -29.90 16.95
C PHE A 1045 -99.64 -30.02 17.68
N GLY A 1046 -99.64 -29.99 19.02
CA GLY A 1046 -100.84 -30.21 19.84
C GLY A 1046 -101.47 -31.58 19.60
N ASN A 1047 -102.80 -31.67 19.76
CA ASN A 1047 -103.54 -32.92 19.57
C ASN A 1047 -103.74 -33.23 18.07
N VAL A 1048 -103.29 -34.41 17.63
CA VAL A 1048 -103.47 -34.93 16.27
C VAL A 1048 -104.03 -36.36 16.35
N PRO A 1049 -105.15 -36.69 15.68
CA PRO A 1049 -105.69 -38.04 15.71
C PRO A 1049 -104.69 -39.06 15.16
N ILE A 1050 -104.61 -40.25 15.79
CA ILE A 1050 -103.88 -41.39 15.20
C ILE A 1050 -104.43 -41.69 13.79
N ILE A 1051 -103.56 -42.14 12.89
CA ILE A 1051 -103.78 -42.30 11.44
C ILE A 1051 -103.97 -40.99 10.64
N ARG A 1052 -103.89 -39.82 11.28
CA ARG A 1052 -103.79 -38.51 10.60
C ARG A 1052 -102.40 -37.92 10.80
N THR A 1053 -102.07 -36.94 9.96
CA THR A 1053 -100.81 -36.20 10.03
C THR A 1053 -101.12 -34.71 10.12
N LYS A 1054 -100.28 -33.95 10.82
CA LYS A 1054 -100.32 -32.48 10.84
C LYS A 1054 -98.96 -31.93 10.48
N ASP A 1055 -98.97 -30.88 9.68
CA ASP A 1055 -97.76 -30.23 9.16
C ASP A 1055 -97.66 -28.82 9.75
N LEU A 1056 -96.45 -28.41 10.17
CA LEU A 1056 -96.15 -27.07 10.68
C LEU A 1056 -94.87 -26.54 10.04
N SER A 1057 -94.94 -25.29 9.57
CA SER A 1057 -93.81 -24.57 8.99
C SER A 1057 -93.32 -23.47 9.92
N PHE A 1058 -92.00 -23.28 9.98
CA PHE A 1058 -91.36 -22.19 10.71
C PHE A 1058 -90.16 -21.63 9.94
N VAL A 1059 -89.72 -20.44 10.32
CA VAL A 1059 -88.65 -19.71 9.65
C VAL A 1059 -87.36 -19.77 10.47
N ILE A 1060 -86.25 -20.01 9.78
CA ILE A 1060 -84.90 -19.78 10.28
C ILE A 1060 -84.25 -18.71 9.39
N LYS A 1061 -83.84 -17.59 9.99
CA LYS A 1061 -83.27 -16.44 9.26
C LYS A 1061 -82.02 -15.95 9.95
N ASN A 1062 -80.93 -15.79 9.20
CA ASN A 1062 -79.80 -14.97 9.65
C ASN A 1062 -80.11 -13.49 9.39
N ILE A 1063 -80.24 -12.71 10.46
CA ILE A 1063 -80.40 -11.24 10.42
C ILE A 1063 -79.08 -10.51 10.69
N GLY A 1064 -77.99 -11.24 10.98
CA GLY A 1064 -76.64 -10.70 11.03
C GLY A 1064 -76.04 -10.50 9.64
N THR A 1065 -74.89 -9.81 9.60
CA THR A 1065 -74.12 -9.54 8.37
C THR A 1065 -73.06 -10.60 8.07
N VAL A 1066 -72.79 -11.51 9.00
CA VAL A 1066 -71.87 -12.66 8.81
C VAL A 1066 -72.57 -13.75 8.02
N ASP A 1067 -72.03 -14.13 6.86
CA ASP A 1067 -72.43 -15.36 6.16
C ASP A 1067 -71.92 -16.59 6.95
N LEU A 1068 -72.84 -17.52 7.26
CA LEU A 1068 -72.53 -18.79 7.92
C LEU A 1068 -72.59 -20.01 6.98
N GLY A 1069 -72.86 -19.80 5.69
CA GLY A 1069 -72.93 -20.85 4.69
C GLY A 1069 -74.11 -21.82 4.91
N LEU A 1070 -73.92 -23.07 4.49
CA LEU A 1070 -74.92 -24.14 4.61
C LEU A 1070 -74.79 -24.88 5.94
N THR A 1071 -75.90 -25.02 6.67
CA THR A 1071 -76.03 -25.92 7.83
C THR A 1071 -77.17 -26.92 7.61
N THR A 1072 -77.39 -27.84 8.55
CA THR A 1072 -78.52 -28.80 8.53
C THR A 1072 -79.31 -28.73 9.84
N PHE A 1073 -80.62 -29.01 9.77
CA PHE A 1073 -81.48 -29.12 10.95
C PHE A 1073 -81.70 -30.59 11.30
N TRP A 1074 -81.41 -30.96 12.54
CA TRP A 1074 -81.36 -32.34 13.03
C TRP A 1074 -81.90 -32.42 14.47
N GLY A 1075 -81.91 -33.60 15.10
CA GLY A 1075 -82.39 -33.78 16.48
C GLY A 1075 -83.87 -34.18 16.62
N TYR A 1076 -84.55 -34.46 15.51
CA TYR A 1076 -85.92 -35.01 15.47
C TYR A 1076 -85.92 -36.44 14.91
N ASN A 1077 -86.86 -37.25 15.39
CA ASN A 1077 -87.08 -38.66 15.05
C ASN A 1077 -88.58 -38.96 14.97
N ALA A 1078 -88.96 -40.12 14.43
CA ALA A 1078 -90.35 -40.59 14.42
C ALA A 1078 -91.01 -40.44 15.82
N PRO A 1079 -92.25 -39.94 15.93
CA PRO A 1079 -93.24 -39.70 14.87
C PRO A 1079 -93.08 -38.38 14.07
N TYR A 1080 -92.02 -37.60 14.31
CA TYR A 1080 -91.75 -36.38 13.54
C TYR A 1080 -90.88 -36.68 12.31
N THR A 1081 -91.26 -36.13 11.16
CA THR A 1081 -90.52 -36.24 9.90
C THR A 1081 -90.46 -34.88 9.21
N CYS A 1082 -89.36 -34.54 8.54
CA CYS A 1082 -89.32 -33.31 7.73
C CYS A 1082 -89.88 -33.58 6.33
N ILE A 1083 -90.72 -32.67 5.83
CA ILE A 1083 -91.42 -32.80 4.54
C ILE A 1083 -90.55 -32.30 3.38
N SER A 1084 -89.79 -31.23 3.63
CA SER A 1084 -88.90 -30.62 2.65
C SER A 1084 -87.49 -31.21 2.75
N MET A 1085 -87.21 -32.24 1.94
CA MET A 1085 -85.87 -32.83 1.81
C MET A 1085 -84.80 -31.79 1.43
N ALA A 1086 -85.17 -30.75 0.69
CA ALA A 1086 -84.29 -29.66 0.28
C ALA A 1086 -83.75 -28.87 1.48
N THR A 1087 -84.58 -28.54 2.47
CA THR A 1087 -84.18 -27.73 3.65
C THR A 1087 -83.77 -28.54 4.87
N CYS A 1088 -84.00 -29.85 4.89
CA CYS A 1088 -83.73 -30.69 6.06
C CYS A 1088 -82.60 -31.72 5.90
N ALA A 1089 -82.31 -32.23 4.69
CA ALA A 1089 -81.51 -33.46 4.56
C ALA A 1089 -80.36 -33.44 3.53
N GLN A 1090 -80.43 -32.68 2.42
CA GLN A 1090 -79.33 -32.72 1.42
C GLN A 1090 -78.85 -31.40 0.80
N ASN A 1091 -79.66 -30.33 0.73
CA ASN A 1091 -79.20 -29.03 0.18
C ASN A 1091 -78.93 -27.96 1.25
N GLY A 1092 -79.18 -28.27 2.52
CA GLY A 1092 -78.89 -27.41 3.66
C GLY A 1092 -79.83 -26.21 3.84
N ILE A 1093 -79.64 -25.54 4.97
CA ILE A 1093 -80.22 -24.25 5.33
C ILE A 1093 -79.15 -23.21 5.03
N ASN A 1094 -79.43 -22.28 4.11
CA ASN A 1094 -78.49 -21.23 3.73
C ASN A 1094 -78.59 -20.06 4.71
N LEU A 1095 -77.58 -19.92 5.57
CA LEU A 1095 -77.47 -18.84 6.55
C LEU A 1095 -76.63 -17.66 6.04
N ALA A 1096 -76.64 -17.39 4.73
CA ALA A 1096 -76.17 -16.12 4.20
C ALA A 1096 -77.01 -14.93 4.73
N PRO A 1097 -76.46 -13.71 4.79
CA PRO A 1097 -77.12 -12.55 5.40
C PRO A 1097 -78.49 -12.27 4.78
N ASN A 1098 -79.49 -12.09 5.64
CA ASN A 1098 -80.89 -11.88 5.28
C ASN A 1098 -81.61 -13.01 4.52
N VAL A 1099 -80.97 -14.14 4.24
CA VAL A 1099 -81.64 -15.29 3.61
C VAL A 1099 -82.65 -15.92 4.57
N VAL A 1100 -83.86 -16.15 4.06
CA VAL A 1100 -85.01 -16.69 4.80
C VAL A 1100 -85.18 -18.16 4.41
N ASN A 1101 -85.04 -19.07 5.38
CA ASN A 1101 -85.24 -20.49 5.17
C ASN A 1101 -86.52 -20.94 5.86
N THR A 1102 -87.38 -21.66 5.15
CA THR A 1102 -88.59 -22.25 5.71
C THR A 1102 -88.40 -23.75 5.91
N VAL A 1103 -88.58 -24.21 7.15
CA VAL A 1103 -88.52 -25.62 7.55
C VAL A 1103 -89.94 -26.08 7.83
N THR A 1104 -90.34 -27.24 7.28
CA THR A 1104 -91.67 -27.83 7.50
C THR A 1104 -91.53 -29.23 8.06
N LEU A 1105 -92.03 -29.42 9.27
CA LEU A 1105 -92.10 -30.70 9.96
C LEU A 1105 -93.52 -31.26 9.89
N ARG A 1106 -93.63 -32.58 9.82
CA ARG A 1106 -94.86 -33.37 9.92
C ARG A 1106 -94.84 -34.22 11.18
N PHE A 1107 -95.94 -34.25 11.91
CA PHE A 1107 -96.18 -35.15 13.02
C PHE A 1107 -97.19 -36.23 12.60
N SER A 1108 -96.82 -37.50 12.76
CA SER A 1108 -97.60 -38.68 12.36
C SER A 1108 -97.77 -39.66 13.54
N PRO A 1109 -98.65 -39.36 14.51
CA PRO A 1109 -98.80 -40.20 15.70
C PRO A 1109 -99.41 -41.57 15.37
N THR A 1110 -98.77 -42.62 15.86
CA THR A 1110 -99.19 -44.02 15.73
C THR A 1110 -99.93 -44.54 16.97
N ALA A 1111 -99.73 -43.90 18.12
CA ALA A 1111 -100.37 -44.21 19.39
C ALA A 1111 -101.01 -42.96 20.01
N ALA A 1112 -102.10 -43.14 20.74
CA ALA A 1112 -102.83 -42.06 21.39
C ALA A 1112 -102.18 -41.67 22.73
N ILE A 1113 -100.99 -41.08 22.67
CA ILE A 1113 -100.17 -40.66 23.82
C ILE A 1113 -99.59 -39.25 23.60
N VAL A 1114 -99.21 -38.57 24.70
CA VAL A 1114 -98.30 -37.42 24.64
C VAL A 1114 -96.91 -37.96 24.30
N TYR A 1115 -96.31 -37.51 23.19
CA TYR A 1115 -94.96 -37.93 22.83
C TYR A 1115 -93.92 -37.10 23.59
N PRO A 1116 -92.77 -37.67 23.99
CA PRO A 1116 -91.68 -36.91 24.59
C PRO A 1116 -91.23 -35.77 23.68
N THR A 1117 -91.06 -34.57 24.25
CA THR A 1117 -90.53 -33.41 23.54
C THR A 1117 -89.13 -33.71 23.03
N GLN A 1118 -88.90 -33.49 21.74
CA GLN A 1118 -87.59 -33.63 21.10
C GLN A 1118 -86.95 -32.24 20.90
N ILE A 1119 -85.63 -32.17 20.78
CA ILE A 1119 -84.91 -30.91 20.62
C ILE A 1119 -84.25 -30.89 19.24
N GLY A 1120 -84.82 -30.10 18.33
CA GLY A 1120 -84.21 -29.83 17.04
C GLY A 1120 -83.09 -28.79 17.16
N THR A 1121 -81.95 -28.99 16.49
CA THR A 1121 -80.80 -28.07 16.51
C THR A 1121 -80.23 -27.84 15.12
N LEU A 1122 -79.52 -26.73 14.96
CA LEU A 1122 -78.71 -26.46 13.76
C LEU A 1122 -77.31 -27.05 13.91
N SER A 1123 -76.83 -27.72 12.85
CA SER A 1123 -75.50 -28.35 12.85
C SER A 1123 -74.38 -27.32 13.03
N GLY A 1124 -73.45 -27.62 13.93
CA GLY A 1124 -72.39 -26.70 14.36
C GLY A 1124 -72.83 -25.53 15.22
N GLN A 1125 -74.13 -25.38 15.54
CA GLN A 1125 -74.69 -24.20 16.21
C GLN A 1125 -75.61 -24.59 17.40
N PRO A 1126 -75.06 -25.19 18.47
CA PRO A 1126 -75.85 -25.81 19.55
C PRO A 1126 -76.62 -24.83 20.44
N LEU A 1127 -76.34 -23.52 20.34
CA LEU A 1127 -77.05 -22.48 21.09
C LEU A 1127 -78.48 -22.22 20.56
N TYR A 1128 -78.83 -22.74 19.38
CA TYR A 1128 -80.13 -22.54 18.73
C TYR A 1128 -80.94 -23.84 18.74
N ALA A 1129 -81.53 -24.14 19.89
CA ALA A 1129 -82.36 -25.31 20.15
C ALA A 1129 -83.85 -24.98 20.03
N ILE A 1130 -84.61 -25.84 19.34
CA ILE A 1130 -86.05 -25.71 19.09
C ILE A 1130 -86.76 -26.93 19.69
N PRO A 1131 -87.54 -26.79 20.78
CA PRO A 1131 -88.39 -27.86 21.31
C PRO A 1131 -89.52 -28.22 20.33
N ILE A 1132 -89.73 -29.51 20.11
CA ILE A 1132 -90.73 -30.08 19.20
C ILE A 1132 -91.64 -31.03 20.01
N SER A 1133 -92.95 -30.76 20.03
CA SER A 1133 -93.94 -31.50 20.83
C SER A 1133 -95.20 -31.86 20.05
N GLY A 1134 -95.95 -32.86 20.53
CA GLY A 1134 -97.19 -33.30 19.91
C GLY A 1134 -97.83 -34.46 20.65
N THR A 1135 -99.16 -34.55 20.57
CA THR A 1135 -99.97 -35.55 21.28
C THR A 1135 -100.82 -36.31 20.28
N GLY A 1136 -100.68 -37.63 20.24
CA GLY A 1136 -101.62 -38.50 19.56
C GLY A 1136 -102.93 -38.60 20.34
N VAL A 1137 -104.07 -38.48 19.66
CA VAL A 1137 -105.41 -38.70 20.26
C VAL A 1137 -106.20 -39.74 19.46
N GLN A 1138 -107.24 -40.32 20.04
CA GLN A 1138 -108.13 -41.21 19.28
C GLN A 1138 -108.99 -40.41 18.28
N PRO A 1139 -109.24 -40.91 17.07
CA PRO A 1139 -110.15 -40.27 16.12
C PRO A 1139 -111.59 -40.32 16.63
N VAL A 1140 -112.22 -39.14 16.77
CA VAL A 1140 -113.65 -39.03 17.09
C VAL A 1140 -114.43 -38.99 15.77
N PHE A 1141 -115.19 -40.04 15.49
CA PHE A 1141 -116.08 -40.11 14.34
C PHE A 1141 -117.49 -39.67 14.72
N ASN A 1142 -117.87 -38.45 14.33
CA ASN A 1142 -119.28 -38.04 14.38
C ASN A 1142 -120.00 -38.56 13.13
N VAL A 1143 -120.72 -39.67 13.28
CA VAL A 1143 -121.69 -40.11 12.26
C VAL A 1143 -122.89 -39.16 12.34
N LYS A 1144 -123.20 -38.46 11.25
CA LYS A 1144 -124.51 -37.84 11.07
C LYS A 1144 -125.42 -38.87 10.41
N GLU A 1145 -126.40 -39.36 11.14
CA GLU A 1145 -127.57 -39.99 10.54
C GLU A 1145 -128.38 -38.95 9.74
N GLN A 1146 -129.09 -39.43 8.74
CA GLN A 1146 -130.09 -38.67 7.97
C GLN A 1146 -131.48 -39.21 8.31
#